data_AF-A0A485LGJ3-F1
#
_entry.id   AF-A0A485LGJ3-F1
#
_cell.length_a   1.000
_cell.length_b   1.000
_cell.length_c   1.000
_cell.angle_alpha   90.00
_cell.angle_beta   90.00
_cell.angle_gamma   90.00
#
_symmetry.space_group_name_H-M   'P 1'
#
loop_
_entity.id
_entity.type
_entity.pdbx_description
1 polymer ?
#
loop_
_entity_poly.entity_id
_entity_poly.type
_entity_poly.pdbx_seq_one_letter_code
_entity_poly.pdbx_strand_id
1 'polypeptide(L)'
;MRVFVYSATAAFLLASHASATITCTKASFQYLLTYGCMCRPCHLCAHSVANGCQMSTPNAVTLSDGHDIATQQPLLAPTAWFLSDIEIIRARNGVPRTDIATYSTNNSVTVFPATNEFFRSMYQDISTTASGDAVYLNAWTLNNVPYIPDVDPSQTLQRVWADTVGRGVNVSALLFQNLEDSSAVAGMFNWFNGLGAPNAQLVLDNRAPALTGSLHQKATIIQRAHGGTVAYMGGTDHAIDRWDTKFHNESTLRKATNITKSYNGWVDVHSKIVGAATQDIFNTFLQRWSDPSTPLISPVFSLLASTTTGISDAPRVIAPIDLLDNLPANGSHAIQLARTYSCVYKGYTNFARLGETTILAARLKAIQNAKNFIYVEDQYFIHVPDLLDALLAVLPTIQRLVIVTCARSSMTTVAGYEAYLYNMVAPLQEKFPNKVQIYKSPADIFVHSKVLLVDDVFLSVGSSNWNVRSMTSDAEMAANIVDTATVTSVPDHIAVAALAHSFRLAKFGELTRFSIDFSSLTFVQAADALATYAGQAGSFITPYMVEYESYFAIYANAQRLFDGDGRCINTSPDFCANVTSSDYQVVQIACQCTRDKYELTACPAMHEYNHASVATSMEMTKYHTVLAISIAVLVAIVVLVGVGSFCLHRHCCKTKSRKSKPITDGVAVTAPTQVL
;
A
#
# COMPACT_ATOMS: atom_id res chain seq x y z
N MET A 1 -52.01 6.38 45.85
CA MET A 1 -52.60 7.20 44.77
C MET A 1 -51.77 8.47 44.61
N ARG A 2 -50.85 8.49 43.65
CA ARG A 2 -50.23 9.68 43.04
C ARG A 2 -49.42 9.20 41.83
N VAL A 3 -49.99 9.44 40.66
CA VAL A 3 -49.44 9.14 39.35
C VAL A 3 -48.51 10.28 38.97
N PHE A 4 -47.25 9.98 38.65
CA PHE A 4 -46.36 10.92 37.97
C PHE A 4 -46.28 10.52 36.50
N VAL A 5 -46.90 11.35 35.65
CA VAL A 5 -46.71 11.35 34.20
C VAL A 5 -45.47 12.20 33.93
N TYR A 6 -44.38 11.58 33.47
CA TYR A 6 -43.29 12.31 32.80
C TYR A 6 -43.47 12.14 31.30
N SER A 7 -43.88 13.23 30.65
CA SER A 7 -43.93 13.40 29.21
C SER A 7 -42.53 13.27 28.62
N ALA A 8 -42.31 12.19 27.87
CA ALA A 8 -41.14 12.00 27.03
C ALA A 8 -41.34 12.76 25.71
N THR A 9 -40.77 13.95 25.61
CA THR A 9 -40.43 14.57 24.33
C THR A 9 -38.91 14.65 24.25
N ALA A 10 -38.28 13.52 23.95
CA ALA A 10 -36.91 13.51 23.47
C ALA A 10 -36.96 14.01 22.02
N ALA A 11 -36.62 15.29 21.82
CA ALA A 11 -36.27 15.78 20.50
C ALA A 11 -35.07 14.96 20.03
N PHE A 12 -35.26 14.17 18.97
CA PHE A 12 -34.18 13.60 18.20
C PHE A 12 -33.32 14.76 17.69
N LEU A 13 -32.23 15.06 18.39
CA LEU A 13 -31.10 15.75 17.80
C LEU A 13 -30.61 14.83 16.69
N LEU A 14 -30.93 15.17 15.45
CA LEU A 14 -30.23 14.67 14.27
C LEU A 14 -28.74 14.88 14.54
N ALA A 15 -28.05 13.79 14.89
CA ALA A 15 -26.60 13.80 14.92
C ALA A 15 -26.15 14.30 13.54
N SER A 16 -25.42 15.40 13.52
CA SER A 16 -24.77 15.88 12.31
C SER A 16 -23.87 14.75 11.83
N HIS A 17 -24.27 14.08 10.75
CA HIS A 17 -23.44 13.10 10.08
C HIS A 17 -22.14 13.84 9.73
N ALA A 18 -21.00 13.35 10.21
CA ALA A 18 -19.70 13.95 9.92
C ALA A 18 -19.40 13.69 8.43
N SER A 19 -19.95 14.56 7.57
CA SER A 19 -20.07 14.32 6.14
C SER A 19 -18.76 14.40 5.36
N ALA A 20 -17.61 14.70 6.00
CA ALA A 20 -16.35 14.76 5.27
C ALA A 20 -15.13 14.52 6.17
N THR A 21 -14.34 13.51 5.83
CA THR A 21 -12.92 13.38 6.23
C THR A 21 -12.07 14.56 5.75
N ILE A 22 -12.56 15.33 4.77
CA ILE A 22 -11.91 16.51 4.19
C ILE A 22 -12.27 17.73 5.03
N THR A 23 -11.27 18.32 5.69
CA THR A 23 -11.43 19.57 6.45
C THR A 23 -10.84 20.74 5.67
N CYS A 24 -11.67 21.74 5.37
CA CYS A 24 -11.22 22.97 4.71
C CYS A 24 -10.75 24.02 5.73
N THR A 25 -9.48 24.41 5.64
CA THR A 25 -8.89 25.40 6.55
C THR A 25 -8.32 26.60 5.79
N LYS A 26 -8.26 27.77 6.44
CA LYS A 26 -7.66 28.96 5.84
C LYS A 26 -6.15 28.76 5.69
N ALA A 27 -5.64 29.00 4.48
CA ALA A 27 -4.22 28.92 4.18
C ALA A 27 -3.42 30.03 4.90
N SER A 28 -2.16 29.75 5.21
CA SER A 28 -1.21 30.79 5.63
C SER A 28 -0.89 31.71 4.45
N PHE A 29 -0.41 32.93 4.73
CA PHE A 29 0.00 33.85 3.66
C PHE A 29 1.11 33.26 2.78
N GLN A 30 2.07 32.55 3.38
CA GLN A 30 3.10 31.82 2.63
C GLN A 30 2.50 30.78 1.68
N TYR A 31 1.51 30.02 2.15
CA TYR A 31 0.85 29.01 1.33
C TYR A 31 0.05 29.63 0.18
N LEU A 32 -0.65 30.75 0.42
CA LEU A 32 -1.33 31.51 -0.62
C LEU A 32 -0.35 32.00 -1.70
N LEU A 33 0.83 32.50 -1.30
CA LEU A 33 1.87 32.92 -2.25
C LEU A 33 2.42 31.76 -3.07
N THR A 34 2.58 30.59 -2.46
CA THR A 34 3.15 29.40 -3.12
C THR A 34 2.15 28.71 -4.05
N TYR A 35 0.88 28.60 -3.66
CA TYR A 35 -0.10 27.75 -4.33
C TYR A 35 -1.30 28.51 -4.93
N GLY A 36 -1.40 29.82 -4.70
CA GLY A 36 -2.44 30.66 -5.28
C GLY A 36 -3.84 30.42 -4.74
N CYS A 37 -3.99 29.67 -3.64
CA CYS A 37 -5.30 29.33 -3.07
C CYS A 37 -5.42 29.79 -1.60
N MET A 38 -6.62 30.25 -1.22
CA MET A 38 -6.90 30.77 0.13
C MET A 38 -7.30 29.69 1.14
N CYS A 39 -7.62 28.48 0.66
CA CYS A 39 -8.16 27.39 1.46
C CYS A 39 -7.43 26.09 1.17
N ARG A 40 -7.17 25.31 2.21
CA ARG A 40 -6.47 24.03 2.13
C ARG A 40 -7.42 22.87 2.37
N PRO A 41 -7.28 21.77 1.62
CA PRO A 41 -6.37 21.59 0.48
C PRO A 41 -6.89 22.30 -0.79
N CYS A 42 -5.99 22.89 -1.61
CA CYS A 42 -6.41 23.72 -2.76
C CYS A 42 -7.33 23.01 -3.76
N HIS A 43 -7.15 21.72 -3.99
CA HIS A 43 -7.88 20.94 -4.98
C HIS A 43 -9.30 20.54 -4.53
N LEU A 44 -9.61 20.68 -3.23
CA LEU A 44 -10.93 20.32 -2.67
C LEU A 44 -11.63 21.48 -1.95
N CYS A 45 -10.98 22.64 -1.77
CA CYS A 45 -11.50 23.73 -0.94
C CYS A 45 -11.42 25.10 -1.63
N ALA A 46 -12.49 25.88 -1.53
CA ALA A 46 -12.55 27.26 -2.02
C ALA A 46 -13.02 28.22 -0.92
N HIS A 47 -12.64 29.49 -1.06
CA HIS A 47 -13.05 30.55 -0.14
C HIS A 47 -14.35 31.20 -0.59
N SER A 48 -15.35 31.22 0.28
CA SER A 48 -16.57 32.04 0.16
C SER A 48 -16.48 33.24 1.08
N VAL A 49 -16.90 34.43 0.61
CA VAL A 49 -16.93 35.66 1.43
C VAL A 49 -17.87 35.50 2.63
N ALA A 50 -18.97 34.77 2.46
CA ALA A 50 -19.99 34.60 3.51
C ALA A 50 -19.59 33.53 4.55
N ASN A 51 -18.97 32.43 4.09
CA ASN A 51 -18.81 31.22 4.91
C ASN A 51 -17.34 30.81 5.14
N GLY A 52 -16.38 31.60 4.66
CA GLY A 52 -14.96 31.25 4.73
C GLY A 52 -14.60 30.07 3.85
N CYS A 53 -13.65 29.23 4.30
CA CYS A 53 -13.19 28.07 3.55
C CYS A 53 -14.19 26.93 3.61
N GLN A 54 -14.67 26.50 2.45
CA GLN A 54 -15.62 25.41 2.30
C GLN A 54 -15.16 24.43 1.23
N MET A 55 -15.69 23.20 1.29
CA MET A 55 -15.44 22.21 0.26
C MET A 55 -15.98 22.71 -1.09
N SER A 56 -15.18 22.55 -2.13
CA SER A 56 -15.50 22.93 -3.50
C SER A 56 -15.24 21.72 -4.38
N THR A 57 -16.33 21.10 -4.84
CA THR A 57 -16.31 19.84 -5.59
C THR A 57 -16.95 20.02 -6.97
N PRO A 58 -16.44 20.93 -7.82
CA PRO A 58 -17.03 21.19 -9.13
C PRO A 58 -16.99 19.97 -10.07
N ASN A 59 -16.08 19.03 -9.79
CA ASN A 59 -15.87 17.80 -10.57
C ASN A 59 -16.44 16.55 -9.88
N ALA A 60 -17.25 16.70 -8.82
CA ALA A 60 -17.84 15.55 -8.14
C ALA A 60 -18.74 14.77 -9.10
N VAL A 61 -18.57 13.45 -9.15
CA VAL A 61 -19.52 12.56 -9.82
C VAL A 61 -20.76 12.41 -8.95
N THR A 62 -20.57 12.32 -7.63
CA THR A 62 -21.64 12.30 -6.64
C THR A 62 -21.16 12.87 -5.31
N LEU A 63 -22.10 13.49 -4.57
CA LEU A 63 -21.90 13.92 -3.18
C LEU A 63 -22.49 12.93 -2.17
N SER A 64 -22.98 11.78 -2.65
CA SER A 64 -23.41 10.65 -1.82
C SER A 64 -22.33 10.35 -0.77
N ASP A 65 -22.78 10.26 0.47
CA ASP A 65 -22.04 9.70 1.59
C ASP A 65 -22.46 8.25 1.80
N GLY A 66 -22.86 7.53 0.77
CA GLY A 66 -23.11 6.08 0.81
C GLY A 66 -24.32 5.62 1.63
N HIS A 67 -24.95 6.46 2.46
CA HIS A 67 -26.20 6.10 3.17
C HIS A 67 -27.38 5.94 2.24
N ASP A 68 -27.36 6.62 1.10
CA ASP A 68 -28.33 6.49 0.00
C ASP A 68 -28.16 5.20 -0.81
N ILE A 69 -27.05 4.46 -0.61
CA ILE A 69 -26.77 3.22 -1.30
C ILE A 69 -27.16 2.05 -0.42
N ALA A 70 -28.21 1.35 -0.84
CA ALA A 70 -28.68 0.15 -0.18
C ALA A 70 -27.59 -0.93 -0.15
N THR A 71 -27.39 -1.54 1.01
CA THR A 71 -26.53 -2.71 1.15
C THR A 71 -27.08 -3.87 0.31
N GLN A 72 -26.20 -4.50 -0.46
CA GLN A 72 -26.49 -5.60 -1.36
C GLN A 72 -25.85 -6.89 -0.87
N GLN A 73 -26.49 -8.04 -1.11
CA GLN A 73 -25.90 -9.34 -0.82
C GLN A 73 -24.64 -9.56 -1.70
N PRO A 74 -23.44 -9.69 -1.12
CA PRO A 74 -22.23 -9.94 -1.91
C PRO A 74 -22.20 -11.36 -2.49
N LEU A 75 -21.36 -11.55 -3.50
CA LEU A 75 -21.11 -12.85 -4.11
C LEU A 75 -20.34 -13.75 -3.13
N LEU A 76 -20.95 -14.83 -2.63
CA LEU A 76 -20.31 -15.68 -1.61
C LEU A 76 -19.39 -16.76 -2.19
N ALA A 77 -19.56 -17.10 -3.47
CA ALA A 77 -18.82 -18.19 -4.10
C ALA A 77 -17.36 -17.80 -4.36
N PRO A 78 -16.36 -18.61 -3.99
CA PRO A 78 -14.96 -18.34 -4.28
C PRO A 78 -14.67 -18.07 -5.77
N THR A 79 -15.36 -18.78 -6.68
CA THR A 79 -15.20 -18.64 -8.13
C THR A 79 -15.63 -17.29 -8.68
N ALA A 80 -16.43 -16.51 -7.94
CA ALA A 80 -16.71 -15.13 -8.30
C ALA A 80 -15.46 -14.25 -8.17
N TRP A 81 -14.63 -14.51 -7.15
CA TRP A 81 -13.50 -13.67 -6.81
C TRP A 81 -12.18 -14.14 -7.41
N PHE A 82 -12.00 -15.45 -7.53
CA PHE A 82 -10.76 -16.05 -8.01
C PHE A 82 -10.65 -16.01 -9.53
N LEU A 83 -9.43 -15.85 -10.02
CA LEU A 83 -9.10 -15.97 -11.44
C LEU A 83 -9.36 -17.41 -11.91
N SER A 84 -9.99 -17.56 -13.06
CA SER A 84 -10.05 -18.80 -13.83
C SER A 84 -8.70 -19.11 -14.47
N ASP A 85 -8.53 -20.33 -14.99
CA ASP A 85 -7.31 -20.71 -15.71
C ASP A 85 -7.02 -19.81 -16.91
N ILE A 86 -8.07 -19.39 -17.63
CA ILE A 86 -7.94 -18.48 -18.78
C ILE A 86 -7.43 -17.11 -18.33
N GLU A 87 -7.95 -16.59 -17.21
CA GLU A 87 -7.49 -15.32 -16.64
C GLU A 87 -6.04 -15.43 -16.13
N ILE A 88 -5.66 -16.55 -15.50
CA ILE A 88 -4.27 -16.83 -15.09
C ILE A 88 -3.34 -16.90 -16.30
N ILE A 89 -3.72 -17.61 -17.36
CA ILE A 89 -2.96 -17.69 -18.62
C ILE A 89 -2.77 -16.29 -19.20
N ARG A 90 -3.82 -15.46 -19.18
CA ARG A 90 -3.75 -14.07 -19.67
C ARG A 90 -2.78 -13.22 -18.84
N ALA A 91 -2.84 -13.32 -17.51
CA ALA A 91 -1.91 -12.62 -16.60
C ALA A 91 -0.47 -13.17 -16.66
N ARG A 92 -0.26 -14.29 -17.34
CA ARG A 92 1.04 -14.92 -17.62
C ARG A 92 1.44 -14.81 -19.09
N ASN A 93 0.89 -13.84 -19.80
CA ASN A 93 1.21 -13.57 -21.21
C ASN A 93 1.07 -14.81 -22.11
N GLY A 94 0.00 -15.58 -21.89
CA GLY A 94 -0.32 -16.79 -22.66
C GLY A 94 0.33 -18.08 -22.16
N VAL A 95 1.07 -18.06 -21.05
CA VAL A 95 1.74 -19.24 -20.50
C VAL A 95 0.89 -19.91 -19.42
N PRO A 96 0.47 -21.18 -19.58
CA PRO A 96 -0.21 -21.92 -18.53
C PRO A 96 0.58 -22.00 -17.22
N ARG A 97 -0.15 -22.20 -16.12
CA ARG A 97 0.41 -22.48 -14.79
C ARG A 97 0.12 -23.96 -14.49
N THR A 98 1.16 -24.79 -14.44
CA THR A 98 1.00 -26.26 -14.43
C THR A 98 1.30 -26.90 -13.08
N ASP A 99 1.98 -26.18 -12.20
CA ASP A 99 2.49 -26.66 -10.91
C ASP A 99 1.93 -25.87 -9.71
N ILE A 100 0.98 -24.98 -9.94
CA ILE A 100 0.22 -24.29 -8.89
C ILE A 100 -1.24 -24.37 -9.30
N ALA A 101 -2.09 -24.90 -8.42
CA ALA A 101 -3.52 -25.08 -8.68
C ALA A 101 -4.20 -23.73 -8.98
N THR A 102 -5.30 -23.74 -9.74
CA THR A 102 -6.12 -22.53 -9.96
C THR A 102 -6.53 -21.91 -8.63
N TYR A 103 -7.06 -22.76 -7.75
CA TYR A 103 -7.32 -22.52 -6.34
C TYR A 103 -7.50 -23.87 -5.65
N SER A 104 -7.45 -23.89 -4.32
CA SER A 104 -7.76 -25.07 -3.52
C SER A 104 -8.87 -24.76 -2.52
N THR A 105 -9.58 -25.80 -2.07
CA THR A 105 -10.65 -25.72 -1.06
C THR A 105 -10.27 -26.52 0.17
N ASN A 106 -11.11 -26.43 1.20
CA ASN A 106 -10.96 -27.14 2.47
C ASN A 106 -9.70 -26.77 3.27
N ASN A 107 -9.10 -25.62 2.99
CA ASN A 107 -7.94 -25.13 3.74
C ASN A 107 -8.38 -24.57 5.10
N SER A 108 -7.47 -24.60 6.07
CA SER A 108 -7.58 -23.88 7.34
C SER A 108 -6.63 -22.69 7.32
N VAL A 109 -7.19 -21.48 7.50
CA VAL A 109 -6.42 -20.24 7.53
C VAL A 109 -6.58 -19.58 8.89
N THR A 110 -5.48 -19.14 9.46
CA THR A 110 -5.45 -18.18 10.57
C THR A 110 -4.77 -16.93 10.06
N VAL A 111 -5.50 -15.81 9.98
CA VAL A 111 -4.91 -14.50 9.68
C VAL A 111 -4.54 -13.86 11.01
N PHE A 112 -3.31 -13.35 11.10
CA PHE A 112 -2.78 -12.63 12.25
C PHE A 112 -2.86 -11.12 11.96
N PRO A 113 -3.79 -10.39 12.59
CA PRO A 113 -3.88 -8.93 12.43
C PRO A 113 -2.71 -8.19 13.10
N ALA A 114 -2.00 -8.85 14.01
CA ALA A 114 -0.81 -8.34 14.69
C ALA A 114 0.36 -9.32 14.60
N THR A 115 1.57 -8.80 14.51
CA THR A 115 2.76 -9.60 14.20
C THR A 115 3.26 -10.44 15.36
N ASN A 116 3.03 -10.04 16.62
CA ASN A 116 3.39 -10.85 17.79
C ASN A 116 2.71 -12.23 17.78
N GLU A 117 1.47 -12.32 17.29
CA GLU A 117 0.71 -13.56 17.17
C GLU A 117 1.34 -14.47 16.10
N PHE A 118 1.75 -13.88 14.96
CA PHE A 118 2.53 -14.56 13.93
C PHE A 118 3.84 -15.14 14.48
N PHE A 119 4.66 -14.31 15.14
CA PHE A 119 5.96 -14.76 15.68
C PHE A 119 5.79 -15.88 16.70
N ARG A 120 4.79 -15.77 17.58
CA ARG A 120 4.48 -16.82 18.57
C ARG A 120 4.02 -18.12 17.92
N SER A 121 3.10 -18.06 16.96
CA SER A 121 2.62 -19.25 16.24
C SER A 121 3.77 -19.93 15.49
N MET A 122 4.62 -19.15 14.84
CA MET A 122 5.77 -19.65 14.12
C MET A 122 6.81 -20.28 15.05
N TYR A 123 7.07 -19.67 16.21
CA TYR A 123 7.93 -20.26 17.24
C TYR A 123 7.43 -21.63 17.70
N GLN A 124 6.11 -21.77 17.93
CA GLN A 124 5.50 -23.04 18.34
C GLN A 124 5.67 -24.12 17.26
N ASP A 125 5.41 -23.78 16.00
CA ASP A 125 5.53 -24.74 14.90
C ASP A 125 7.00 -25.07 14.57
N ILE A 126 7.93 -24.12 14.66
CA ILE A 126 9.36 -24.42 14.41
C ILE A 126 9.97 -25.21 15.57
N SER A 127 9.67 -24.85 16.82
CA SER A 127 10.30 -25.47 18.00
C SER A 127 9.90 -26.93 18.21
N THR A 128 8.80 -27.37 17.60
CA THR A 128 8.33 -28.76 17.69
C THR A 128 8.79 -29.63 16.51
N THR A 129 9.64 -29.11 15.61
CA THR A 129 10.25 -29.88 14.51
C THR A 129 11.21 -30.96 15.02
N ALA A 130 11.34 -32.05 14.27
CA ALA A 130 12.21 -33.17 14.58
C ALA A 130 12.93 -33.69 13.32
N SER A 131 13.88 -34.60 13.50
CA SER A 131 14.56 -35.26 12.38
C SER A 131 13.55 -35.88 11.40
N GLY A 132 13.76 -35.65 10.11
CA GLY A 132 12.83 -36.02 9.03
C GLY A 132 11.89 -34.88 8.61
N ASP A 133 11.74 -33.82 9.41
CA ASP A 133 11.01 -32.62 9.02
C ASP A 133 11.86 -31.70 8.13
N ALA A 134 11.22 -30.75 7.46
CA ALA A 134 11.88 -29.73 6.66
C ALA A 134 11.28 -28.31 6.87
N VAL A 135 12.12 -27.29 6.76
CA VAL A 135 11.76 -25.86 6.86
C VAL A 135 12.32 -25.08 5.67
N TYR A 136 11.45 -24.33 5.00
CA TYR A 136 11.79 -23.51 3.84
C TYR A 136 11.45 -22.04 4.09
N LEU A 137 12.29 -21.12 3.62
CA LEU A 137 12.08 -19.68 3.82
C LEU A 137 12.33 -18.86 2.55
N ASN A 138 11.38 -17.99 2.22
CA ASN A 138 11.58 -16.83 1.35
C ASN A 138 11.58 -15.58 2.21
N ALA A 139 12.59 -14.72 2.08
CA ALA A 139 12.65 -13.46 2.81
C ALA A 139 13.27 -12.33 1.98
N TRP A 140 12.77 -11.11 2.19
CA TRP A 140 13.39 -9.90 1.67
C TRP A 140 14.56 -9.45 2.56
N THR A 141 14.42 -9.60 3.87
CA THR A 141 15.50 -9.39 4.84
C THR A 141 15.39 -10.38 5.99
N LEU A 142 16.50 -10.60 6.70
CA LEU A 142 16.59 -11.53 7.82
C LEU A 142 17.45 -10.93 8.92
N ASN A 143 16.98 -10.96 10.17
CA ASN A 143 17.72 -10.51 11.33
C ASN A 143 17.58 -11.51 12.50
N ASN A 144 18.42 -11.37 13.52
CA ASN A 144 18.35 -12.16 14.74
C ASN A 144 17.25 -11.65 15.72
N VAL A 145 16.01 -11.60 15.26
CA VAL A 145 14.86 -11.09 16.05
C VAL A 145 14.40 -12.13 17.10
N PRO A 146 14.02 -11.73 18.33
CA PRO A 146 13.33 -12.61 19.29
C PRO A 146 11.90 -12.93 18.82
N TYR A 147 11.52 -14.21 18.83
CA TYR A 147 10.14 -14.61 18.46
C TYR A 147 9.13 -14.31 19.56
N ILE A 148 9.51 -14.51 20.82
CA ILE A 148 8.63 -14.37 22.00
C ILE A 148 9.27 -13.46 23.05
N PRO A 149 9.63 -12.21 22.70
CA PRO A 149 10.34 -11.28 23.59
C PRO A 149 9.59 -10.98 24.90
N ASP A 150 8.26 -11.08 24.89
CA ASP A 150 7.40 -10.89 26.04
C ASP A 150 7.37 -12.09 27.01
N VAL A 151 7.93 -13.23 26.60
CA VAL A 151 8.01 -14.46 27.40
C VAL A 151 9.47 -14.85 27.67
N ASP A 152 10.28 -14.96 26.62
CA ASP A 152 11.70 -15.28 26.68
C ASP A 152 12.44 -14.60 25.50
N PRO A 153 13.09 -13.44 25.73
CA PRO A 153 13.82 -12.73 24.69
C PRO A 153 15.09 -13.44 24.20
N SER A 154 15.51 -14.54 24.85
CA SER A 154 16.62 -15.36 24.37
C SER A 154 16.24 -16.28 23.21
N GLN A 155 14.94 -16.48 22.95
CA GLN A 155 14.42 -17.26 21.81
C GLN A 155 14.49 -16.45 20.52
N THR A 156 15.71 -16.10 20.12
CA THR A 156 16.00 -15.39 18.89
C THR A 156 15.98 -16.30 17.67
N LEU A 157 15.88 -15.70 16.48
CA LEU A 157 15.94 -16.44 15.23
C LEU A 157 17.16 -17.35 15.15
N GLN A 158 18.35 -16.85 15.48
CA GLN A 158 19.56 -17.65 15.47
C GLN A 158 19.48 -18.82 16.44
N ARG A 159 18.96 -18.61 17.65
CA ARG A 159 18.82 -19.67 18.65
C ARG A 159 17.85 -20.75 18.18
N VAL A 160 16.64 -20.35 17.79
CA VAL A 160 15.56 -21.25 17.37
C VAL A 160 15.95 -22.05 16.14
N TRP A 161 16.60 -21.42 15.16
CA TRP A 161 17.02 -22.08 13.93
C TRP A 161 18.26 -22.95 14.12
N ALA A 162 19.23 -22.56 14.95
CA ALA A 162 20.35 -23.44 15.31
C ALA A 162 19.85 -24.70 16.03
N ASP A 163 18.92 -24.56 16.98
CA ASP A 163 18.32 -25.70 17.66
C ASP A 163 17.53 -26.59 16.67
N THR A 164 16.86 -25.98 15.68
CA THR A 164 16.13 -26.70 14.61
C THR A 164 17.07 -27.53 13.75
N VAL A 165 18.16 -26.94 13.27
CA VAL A 165 19.19 -27.65 12.52
C VAL A 165 19.84 -28.75 13.37
N GLY A 166 20.12 -28.48 14.65
CA GLY A 166 20.68 -29.43 15.60
C GLY A 166 19.78 -30.65 15.88
N ARG A 167 18.47 -30.54 15.68
CA ARG A 167 17.51 -31.68 15.72
C ARG A 167 17.52 -32.53 14.44
N GLY A 168 18.34 -32.20 13.45
CA GLY A 168 18.42 -32.92 12.17
C GLY A 168 17.30 -32.59 11.19
N VAL A 169 16.70 -31.40 11.30
CA VAL A 169 15.67 -30.89 10.38
C VAL A 169 16.35 -30.35 9.11
N ASN A 170 15.80 -30.64 7.94
CA ASN A 170 16.30 -30.06 6.69
C ASN A 170 15.88 -28.59 6.57
N VAL A 171 16.80 -27.67 6.36
CA VAL A 171 16.49 -26.24 6.30
C VAL A 171 17.06 -25.61 5.03
N SER A 172 16.20 -24.94 4.26
CA SER A 172 16.58 -24.28 3.00
C SER A 172 15.98 -22.88 2.92
N ALA A 173 16.81 -21.86 2.74
CA ALA A 173 16.37 -20.46 2.74
C ALA A 173 16.84 -19.71 1.50
N LEU A 174 15.94 -18.95 0.88
CA LEU A 174 16.20 -17.95 -0.15
C LEU A 174 16.08 -16.56 0.47
N LEU A 175 17.19 -15.83 0.48
CA LEU A 175 17.26 -14.49 1.03
C LEU A 175 17.62 -13.49 -0.06
N PHE A 176 16.83 -12.43 -0.21
CA PHE A 176 17.15 -11.35 -1.13
C PHE A 176 18.42 -10.60 -0.68
N GLN A 177 19.21 -10.16 -1.65
CA GLN A 177 20.41 -9.34 -1.43
C GLN A 177 20.04 -7.88 -1.17
N ASN A 178 19.27 -7.67 -0.11
CA ASN A 178 18.77 -6.36 0.24
C ASN A 178 19.93 -5.38 0.49
N LEU A 179 20.08 -4.40 -0.40
CA LEU A 179 21.14 -3.40 -0.32
C LEU A 179 20.95 -2.48 0.91
N GLU A 180 19.71 -2.22 1.31
CA GLU A 180 19.37 -1.35 2.45
C GLU A 180 19.77 -1.97 3.79
N ASP A 181 19.83 -3.30 3.86
CA ASP A 181 20.18 -4.05 5.07
C ASP A 181 21.36 -5.01 4.81
N SER A 182 22.26 -4.60 3.91
CA SER A 182 23.33 -5.44 3.37
C SER A 182 24.22 -6.06 4.45
N SER A 183 24.51 -5.32 5.51
CA SER A 183 25.30 -5.83 6.65
C SER A 183 24.57 -6.95 7.40
N ALA A 184 23.28 -6.78 7.69
CA ALA A 184 22.49 -7.80 8.37
C ALA A 184 22.27 -9.04 7.50
N VAL A 185 21.97 -8.84 6.21
CA VAL A 185 21.80 -9.93 5.24
C VAL A 185 23.09 -10.75 5.11
N ALA A 186 24.25 -10.08 4.94
CA ALA A 186 25.54 -10.76 4.87
C ALA A 186 25.88 -11.48 6.18
N GLY A 187 25.63 -10.85 7.33
CA GLY A 187 25.83 -11.44 8.64
C GLY A 187 24.99 -12.70 8.87
N MET A 188 23.70 -12.65 8.52
CA MET A 188 22.81 -13.81 8.62
C MET A 188 23.18 -14.91 7.63
N PHE A 189 23.57 -14.57 6.40
CA PHE A 189 24.07 -15.55 5.43
C PHE A 189 25.32 -16.27 5.94
N ASN A 190 26.32 -15.54 6.45
CA ASN A 190 27.54 -16.13 6.97
C ASN A 190 27.27 -16.97 8.22
N TRP A 191 26.46 -16.46 9.16
CA TRP A 191 26.09 -17.19 10.37
C TRP A 191 25.38 -18.50 10.03
N PHE A 192 24.36 -18.46 9.17
CA PHE A 192 23.54 -19.62 8.83
C PHE A 192 24.38 -20.74 8.22
N ASN A 193 25.23 -20.39 7.25
CA ASN A 193 26.06 -21.35 6.55
C ASN A 193 27.31 -21.74 7.35
N GLY A 194 27.67 -20.95 8.37
CA GLY A 194 28.69 -21.26 9.35
C GLY A 194 28.24 -22.28 10.42
N LEU A 195 26.96 -22.67 10.46
CA LEU A 195 26.47 -23.76 11.32
C LEU A 195 27.15 -25.11 11.01
N GLY A 196 27.74 -25.27 9.82
CA GLY A 196 28.50 -26.46 9.43
C GLY A 196 27.65 -27.71 9.24
N ALA A 197 26.33 -27.56 9.10
CA ALA A 197 25.38 -28.65 9.00
C ALA A 197 25.03 -28.93 7.51
N PRO A 198 25.19 -30.17 7.00
CA PRO A 198 24.93 -30.48 5.60
C PRO A 198 23.46 -30.38 5.21
N ASN A 199 22.55 -30.46 6.18
CA ASN A 199 21.11 -30.36 6.05
C ASN A 199 20.59 -28.91 6.14
N ALA A 200 21.45 -27.90 6.21
CA ALA A 200 21.06 -26.49 6.34
C ALA A 200 21.76 -25.62 5.31
N GLN A 201 20.99 -24.90 4.49
CA GLN A 201 21.54 -24.00 3.49
C GLN A 201 20.72 -22.71 3.35
N LEU A 202 21.41 -21.56 3.37
CA LEU A 202 20.83 -20.28 2.99
C LEU A 202 21.51 -19.74 1.73
N VAL A 203 20.74 -19.47 0.69
CA VAL A 203 21.19 -18.97 -0.60
C VAL A 203 20.75 -17.52 -0.77
N LEU A 204 21.69 -16.66 -1.16
CA LEU A 204 21.40 -15.30 -1.58
C LEU A 204 20.86 -15.30 -3.00
N ASP A 205 19.71 -14.66 -3.21
CA ASP A 205 19.03 -14.62 -4.50
C ASP A 205 18.82 -13.18 -4.95
N ASN A 206 19.27 -12.87 -6.16
CA ASN A 206 19.12 -11.56 -6.80
C ASN A 206 18.62 -11.68 -8.24
N ARG A 207 17.81 -12.70 -8.53
CA ARG A 207 17.15 -12.89 -9.83
C ARG A 207 16.00 -11.89 -10.00
N ALA A 208 16.33 -10.60 -10.03
CA ALA A 208 15.43 -9.46 -10.16
C ALA A 208 15.76 -8.63 -11.43
N PRO A 209 14.80 -7.89 -12.02
CA PRO A 209 14.98 -7.22 -13.31
C PRO A 209 15.89 -5.99 -13.29
N ALA A 210 16.05 -5.34 -12.15
CA ALA A 210 16.77 -4.07 -12.01
C ALA A 210 17.41 -3.93 -10.62
N LEU A 211 18.35 -3.00 -10.48
CA LEU A 211 19.01 -2.70 -9.19
C LEU A 211 18.02 -2.23 -8.11
N THR A 212 16.95 -1.55 -8.54
CA THR A 212 15.85 -1.10 -7.66
C THR A 212 14.75 -2.16 -7.51
N GLY A 213 14.83 -3.28 -8.23
CA GLY A 213 13.89 -4.40 -8.09
C GLY A 213 14.24 -5.27 -6.89
N SER A 214 13.28 -6.04 -6.39
CA SER A 214 13.55 -6.99 -5.31
C SER A 214 12.79 -8.30 -5.41
N LEU A 215 13.29 -9.29 -4.67
CA LEU A 215 12.57 -10.53 -4.37
C LEU A 215 11.90 -10.32 -3.01
N HIS A 216 10.63 -9.96 -3.05
CA HIS A 216 9.92 -9.38 -1.91
C HIS A 216 8.91 -10.33 -1.27
N GLN A 217 8.89 -11.59 -1.72
CA GLN A 217 8.10 -12.68 -1.14
C GLN A 217 8.56 -13.02 0.29
N LYS A 218 7.59 -13.20 1.19
CA LYS A 218 7.81 -13.50 2.61
C LYS A 218 6.97 -14.71 2.95
N ALA A 219 7.62 -15.86 3.05
CA ALA A 219 6.94 -17.11 3.36
C ALA A 219 7.84 -18.07 4.11
N THR A 220 7.27 -18.84 5.03
CA THR A 220 7.95 -19.94 5.73
C THR A 220 7.11 -21.20 5.61
N ILE A 221 7.66 -22.28 5.09
CA ILE A 221 6.97 -23.57 4.94
C ILE A 221 7.62 -24.56 5.90
N ILE A 222 6.81 -25.29 6.65
CA ILE A 222 7.27 -26.33 7.57
C ILE A 222 6.57 -27.63 7.17
N GLN A 223 7.33 -28.58 6.64
CA GLN A 223 6.85 -29.91 6.29
C GLN A 223 7.20 -30.89 7.41
N ARG A 224 6.21 -31.63 7.89
CA ARG A 224 6.36 -32.61 8.94
C ARG A 224 6.25 -34.01 8.36
N ALA A 225 7.24 -34.86 8.60
CA ALA A 225 7.28 -36.22 8.03
C ALA A 225 6.00 -37.04 8.30
N HIS A 226 5.39 -36.81 9.47
CA HIS A 226 4.16 -37.49 9.90
C HIS A 226 3.05 -36.52 10.35
N GLY A 227 3.15 -35.24 9.99
CA GLY A 227 2.24 -34.18 10.48
C GLY A 227 1.69 -33.24 9.40
N GLY A 228 2.00 -33.50 8.12
CA GLY A 228 1.59 -32.65 7.01
C GLY A 228 2.39 -31.35 6.94
N THR A 229 1.88 -30.39 6.17
CA THR A 229 2.57 -29.12 5.90
C THR A 229 1.79 -27.96 6.48
N VAL A 230 2.52 -26.99 7.04
CA VAL A 230 2.02 -25.67 7.37
C VAL A 230 2.84 -24.61 6.64
N ALA A 231 2.18 -23.57 6.14
CA ALA A 231 2.84 -22.45 5.49
C ALA A 231 2.41 -21.14 6.15
N TYR A 232 3.37 -20.24 6.31
CA TYR A 232 3.18 -18.86 6.70
C TYR A 232 3.44 -17.96 5.51
N MET A 233 2.57 -16.99 5.24
CA MET A 233 2.83 -15.95 4.24
C MET A 233 2.09 -14.65 4.52
N GLY A 234 2.66 -13.52 4.10
CA GLY A 234 2.09 -12.19 4.31
C GLY A 234 3.10 -11.05 4.15
N GLY A 235 2.92 -9.96 4.90
CA GLY A 235 3.77 -8.78 4.81
C GLY A 235 5.03 -8.82 5.67
N THR A 236 5.08 -9.71 6.67
CA THR A 236 6.12 -9.69 7.73
C THR A 236 7.35 -10.55 7.41
N ASP A 237 8.53 -9.93 7.39
CA ASP A 237 9.84 -10.62 7.42
C ASP A 237 10.22 -10.99 8.87
N HIS A 238 11.17 -11.91 9.01
CA HIS A 238 11.85 -12.19 10.28
C HIS A 238 12.93 -11.14 10.56
N ALA A 239 12.47 -9.91 10.77
CA ALA A 239 13.33 -8.74 10.82
C ALA A 239 13.20 -7.97 12.14
N ILE A 240 14.24 -7.22 12.50
CA ILE A 240 14.46 -6.81 13.90
C ILE A 240 13.38 -5.90 14.49
N ASP A 241 12.66 -5.13 13.68
CA ASP A 241 11.66 -4.14 14.08
C ASP A 241 10.20 -4.58 13.84
N ARG A 242 9.98 -5.83 13.41
CA ARG A 242 8.68 -6.31 12.95
C ARG A 242 7.75 -6.81 14.06
N TRP A 243 8.27 -7.19 15.23
CA TRP A 243 7.46 -7.71 16.34
C TRP A 243 6.71 -6.59 17.05
N ASP A 244 5.38 -6.61 17.05
CA ASP A 244 4.54 -5.65 17.76
C ASP A 244 3.18 -6.27 18.09
N THR A 245 2.43 -5.63 18.99
CA THR A 245 1.07 -6.06 19.36
C THR A 245 0.03 -5.19 18.67
N LYS A 246 -1.21 -5.67 18.60
CA LYS A 246 -2.38 -4.88 18.15
C LYS A 246 -2.65 -3.61 18.96
N PHE A 247 -1.93 -3.39 20.06
CA PHE A 247 -2.03 -2.19 20.87
C PHE A 247 -0.91 -1.20 20.60
N HIS A 248 0.15 -1.53 19.84
CA HIS A 248 1.27 -0.63 19.50
C HIS A 248 1.72 0.28 20.66
N ASN A 249 1.90 -0.33 21.83
CA ASN A 249 2.31 0.34 23.07
C ASN A 249 3.52 -0.37 23.71
N GLU A 250 4.26 -1.15 22.92
CA GLU A 250 5.34 -2.02 23.38
C GLU A 250 6.74 -1.39 23.24
N SER A 251 6.85 -0.07 23.08
CA SER A 251 8.14 0.62 22.84
C SER A 251 9.19 0.30 23.92
N THR A 252 8.77 0.15 25.19
CA THR A 252 9.68 -0.21 26.29
C THR A 252 10.19 -1.65 26.16
N LEU A 253 9.30 -2.62 25.89
CA LEU A 253 9.68 -4.01 25.68
C LEU A 253 10.60 -4.12 24.46
N ARG A 254 10.17 -3.52 23.34
CA ARG A 254 10.93 -3.49 22.09
C ARG A 254 12.37 -2.98 22.31
N LYS A 255 12.54 -1.88 23.05
CA LYS A 255 13.86 -1.36 23.41
C LYS A 255 14.66 -2.31 24.30
N ALA A 256 14.02 -2.89 25.32
CA ALA A 256 14.68 -3.80 26.25
C ALA A 256 15.16 -5.10 25.58
N THR A 257 14.50 -5.53 24.50
CA THR A 257 14.80 -6.77 23.78
C THR A 257 15.42 -6.53 22.39
N ASN A 258 15.97 -5.34 22.15
CA ASN A 258 16.63 -4.93 20.91
C ASN A 258 15.77 -5.04 19.63
N ILE A 259 14.45 -4.96 19.75
CA ILE A 259 13.51 -4.82 18.62
C ILE A 259 13.41 -3.35 18.23
N THR A 260 14.50 -2.78 17.72
CA THR A 260 14.58 -1.34 17.42
C THR A 260 15.26 -1.06 16.09
N LYS A 261 14.61 -0.26 15.23
CA LYS A 261 15.17 0.31 14.01
C LYS A 261 14.68 1.75 13.83
N SER A 262 13.88 2.03 12.81
CA SER A 262 13.41 3.37 12.48
C SER A 262 12.08 3.75 13.18
N TYR A 263 11.33 2.75 13.65
CA TYR A 263 9.97 2.92 14.19
C TYR A 263 9.79 2.20 15.53
N ASN A 264 8.93 2.78 16.37
CA ASN A 264 8.59 2.28 17.71
C ASN A 264 7.44 1.28 17.70
N GLY A 265 6.70 1.18 16.60
CA GLY A 265 5.68 0.16 16.39
C GLY A 265 5.56 -0.22 14.92
N TRP A 266 4.85 -1.32 14.68
CA TRP A 266 4.72 -1.98 13.39
C TRP A 266 3.32 -2.56 13.23
N VAL A 267 2.58 -2.06 12.23
CA VAL A 267 1.27 -2.59 11.82
C VAL A 267 1.50 -3.44 10.58
N ASP A 268 1.23 -4.73 10.66
CA ASP A 268 1.40 -5.66 9.54
C ASP A 268 0.50 -6.88 9.72
N VAL A 269 0.25 -7.60 8.61
CA VAL A 269 -0.64 -8.75 8.59
C VAL A 269 0.07 -9.96 7.96
N HIS A 270 -0.07 -11.11 8.61
CA HIS A 270 0.46 -12.38 8.14
C HIS A 270 -0.60 -13.48 8.25
N SER A 271 -0.39 -14.61 7.61
CA SER A 271 -1.31 -15.76 7.68
C SER A 271 -0.57 -17.07 7.92
N LYS A 272 -1.22 -17.99 8.65
CA LYS A 272 -0.89 -19.41 8.75
C LYS A 272 -1.92 -20.19 7.93
N ILE A 273 -1.44 -21.08 7.07
CA ILE A 273 -2.23 -21.86 6.13
C ILE A 273 -1.89 -23.33 6.31
N VAL A 274 -2.92 -24.17 6.42
CA VAL A 274 -2.85 -25.63 6.42
C VAL A 274 -3.85 -26.17 5.42
N GLY A 275 -3.44 -27.15 4.61
CA GLY A 275 -4.27 -27.73 3.54
C GLY A 275 -3.57 -27.67 2.19
N ALA A 276 -4.28 -27.99 1.10
CA ALA A 276 -3.68 -28.12 -0.23
C ALA A 276 -2.95 -26.86 -0.72
N ALA A 277 -3.35 -25.67 -0.27
CA ALA A 277 -2.68 -24.41 -0.62
C ALA A 277 -1.21 -24.35 -0.14
N THR A 278 -0.80 -25.13 0.86
CA THR A 278 0.60 -25.17 1.29
C THR A 278 1.53 -25.68 0.21
N GLN A 279 1.04 -26.58 -0.66
CA GLN A 279 1.80 -27.06 -1.81
C GLN A 279 2.06 -25.95 -2.82
N ASP A 280 1.06 -25.11 -3.10
CA ASP A 280 1.19 -24.00 -4.04
C ASP A 280 2.23 -22.97 -3.55
N ILE A 281 2.22 -22.68 -2.25
CA ILE A 281 3.20 -21.79 -1.60
C ILE A 281 4.60 -22.41 -1.66
N PHE A 282 4.71 -23.70 -1.36
CA PHE A 282 5.96 -24.43 -1.44
C PHE A 282 6.49 -24.53 -2.87
N ASN A 283 5.64 -24.75 -3.86
CA ASN A 283 6.02 -24.79 -5.28
C ASN A 283 6.60 -23.45 -5.73
N THR A 284 6.12 -22.32 -5.20
CA THR A 284 6.73 -21.00 -5.44
C THR A 284 8.17 -20.91 -4.91
N PHE A 285 8.45 -21.50 -3.75
CA PHE A 285 9.83 -21.64 -3.26
C PHE A 285 10.64 -22.60 -4.14
N LEU A 286 10.12 -23.81 -4.40
CA LEU A 286 10.81 -24.86 -5.15
C LEU A 286 11.21 -24.42 -6.56
N GLN A 287 10.34 -23.71 -7.25
CA GLN A 287 10.60 -23.19 -8.59
C GLN A 287 11.82 -22.27 -8.61
N ARG A 288 11.97 -21.39 -7.60
CA ARG A 288 13.15 -20.53 -7.48
C ARG A 288 14.36 -21.33 -6.99
N TRP A 289 14.19 -22.20 -6.01
CA TRP A 289 15.25 -23.01 -5.45
C TRP A 289 15.91 -23.90 -6.52
N SER A 290 15.09 -24.53 -7.36
CA SER A 290 15.50 -25.52 -8.36
C SER A 290 15.72 -24.93 -9.76
N ASP A 291 15.61 -23.60 -9.93
CA ASP A 291 15.85 -22.99 -11.23
C ASP A 291 17.33 -23.14 -11.61
N PRO A 292 17.63 -23.57 -12.85
CA PRO A 292 19.01 -23.78 -13.30
C PRO A 292 19.83 -22.48 -13.38
N SER A 293 19.18 -21.30 -13.40
CA SER A 293 19.88 -20.03 -13.30
C SER A 293 20.47 -19.87 -11.90
N THR A 294 21.80 -19.86 -11.82
CA THR A 294 22.51 -19.70 -10.55
C THR A 294 22.09 -18.40 -9.88
N PRO A 295 21.64 -18.43 -8.61
CA PRO A 295 21.41 -17.23 -7.83
C PRO A 295 22.67 -16.35 -7.82
N LEU A 296 22.58 -15.15 -8.38
CA LEU A 296 23.73 -14.27 -8.59
C LEU A 296 23.98 -13.43 -7.34
N ILE A 297 25.20 -13.44 -6.79
CA ILE A 297 25.63 -12.41 -5.84
C ILE A 297 26.08 -11.17 -6.61
N SER A 298 25.37 -10.06 -6.41
CA SER A 298 25.66 -8.81 -7.09
C SER A 298 26.99 -8.22 -6.62
N PRO A 299 27.85 -7.73 -7.53
CA PRO A 299 29.09 -7.03 -7.15
C PRO A 299 28.85 -5.85 -6.21
N VAL A 300 27.73 -5.14 -6.37
CA VAL A 300 27.35 -4.01 -5.50
C VAL A 300 27.06 -4.50 -4.08
N PHE A 301 26.33 -5.60 -3.95
CA PHE A 301 26.06 -6.21 -2.65
C PHE A 301 27.36 -6.67 -1.98
N SER A 302 28.22 -7.38 -2.72
CA SER A 302 29.54 -7.82 -2.21
C SER A 302 30.40 -6.65 -1.74
N LEU A 303 30.42 -5.53 -2.48
CA LEU A 303 31.14 -4.33 -2.06
C LEU A 303 30.60 -3.78 -0.74
N LEU A 304 29.28 -3.59 -0.63
CA LEU A 304 28.67 -3.08 0.60
C LEU A 304 28.90 -4.03 1.79
N ALA A 305 28.72 -5.34 1.58
CA ALA A 305 28.95 -6.36 2.60
C ALA A 305 30.42 -6.48 3.06
N SER A 306 31.39 -6.27 2.15
CA SER A 306 32.83 -6.35 2.44
C SER A 306 33.31 -5.34 3.48
N THR A 307 32.58 -4.24 3.64
CA THR A 307 32.89 -3.21 4.64
C THR A 307 32.56 -3.63 6.07
N THR A 308 31.86 -4.76 6.25
CA THR A 308 31.44 -5.25 7.57
C THR A 308 31.87 -6.68 7.83
N THR A 309 31.22 -7.67 7.20
CA THR A 309 31.42 -9.09 7.49
C THR A 309 31.98 -9.89 6.31
N GLY A 310 31.97 -9.31 5.10
CA GLY A 310 32.30 -10.04 3.86
C GLY A 310 31.24 -11.09 3.51
N ILE A 311 31.45 -11.82 2.41
CA ILE A 311 30.59 -12.94 2.01
C ILE A 311 31.49 -14.11 1.66
N SER A 312 31.23 -15.28 2.24
CA SER A 312 31.89 -16.52 1.83
C SER A 312 31.10 -17.16 0.68
N ASP A 313 31.54 -16.91 -0.55
CA ASP A 313 30.92 -17.46 -1.77
C ASP A 313 31.52 -18.82 -2.15
N ALA A 314 31.31 -19.82 -1.29
CA ALA A 314 31.59 -21.20 -1.66
C ALA A 314 30.52 -21.69 -2.64
N PRO A 315 30.89 -22.35 -3.77
CA PRO A 315 29.91 -22.90 -4.71
C PRO A 315 29.02 -23.93 -4.01
N ARG A 316 27.72 -23.78 -4.20
CA ARG A 316 26.70 -24.54 -3.45
C ARG A 316 26.08 -25.61 -4.32
N VAL A 317 26.08 -26.84 -3.80
CA VAL A 317 25.17 -27.87 -4.27
C VAL A 317 23.82 -27.55 -3.68
N ILE A 318 22.85 -27.23 -4.54
CA ILE A 318 21.46 -27.10 -4.16
C ILE A 318 20.95 -28.53 -3.96
N ALA A 319 20.67 -28.90 -2.70
CA ALA A 319 20.19 -30.24 -2.39
C ALA A 319 18.80 -30.48 -3.03
N PRO A 320 18.57 -31.66 -3.65
CA PRO A 320 17.23 -32.07 -4.03
C PRO A 320 16.31 -32.07 -2.82
N ILE A 321 15.04 -31.71 -3.03
CA ILE A 321 14.04 -31.67 -1.96
C ILE A 321 13.08 -32.84 -2.15
N ASP A 322 12.97 -33.68 -1.12
CA ASP A 322 11.98 -34.76 -1.06
C ASP A 322 10.59 -34.17 -0.76
N LEU A 323 9.61 -34.50 -1.60
CA LEU A 323 8.23 -34.07 -1.41
C LEU A 323 7.56 -34.92 -0.33
N LEU A 324 7.05 -34.28 0.71
CA LEU A 324 6.18 -34.94 1.70
C LEU A 324 4.71 -34.76 1.33
N ASP A 325 3.91 -35.80 1.56
CA ASP A 325 2.47 -35.77 1.31
C ASP A 325 1.78 -34.71 2.19
N ASN A 326 0.97 -33.86 1.58
CA ASN A 326 0.12 -32.96 2.34
C ASN A 326 -1.04 -33.74 2.95
N LEU A 327 -1.21 -33.58 4.26
CA LEU A 327 -2.41 -34.07 4.92
C LEU A 327 -3.61 -33.18 4.55
N PRO A 328 -4.78 -33.77 4.26
CA PRO A 328 -5.98 -33.00 3.99
C PRO A 328 -6.35 -32.16 5.23
N ALA A 329 -6.60 -30.89 5.01
CA ALA A 329 -7.27 -30.05 5.99
C ALA A 329 -8.79 -30.18 5.82
N ASN A 330 -9.53 -29.96 6.91
CA ASN A 330 -11.00 -29.93 6.90
C ASN A 330 -11.51 -28.54 7.30
N GLY A 331 -10.83 -27.50 6.81
CA GLY A 331 -11.22 -26.11 7.06
C GLY A 331 -12.26 -25.63 6.03
N SER A 332 -12.73 -24.40 6.18
CA SER A 332 -13.77 -23.81 5.32
C SER A 332 -13.20 -22.87 4.24
N HIS A 333 -11.89 -22.72 4.13
CA HIS A 333 -11.30 -21.67 3.30
C HIS A 333 -10.94 -22.18 1.90
N ALA A 334 -11.39 -21.44 0.90
CA ALA A 334 -10.86 -21.52 -0.45
C ALA A 334 -9.72 -20.51 -0.60
N ILE A 335 -8.62 -20.92 -1.26
CA ILE A 335 -7.43 -20.08 -1.43
C ILE A 335 -6.96 -20.14 -2.88
N GLN A 336 -6.74 -18.98 -3.49
CA GLN A 336 -6.01 -18.83 -4.73
C GLN A 336 -4.67 -18.12 -4.46
N LEU A 337 -3.56 -18.79 -4.74
CA LEU A 337 -2.24 -18.16 -4.73
C LEU A 337 -2.09 -17.28 -5.98
N ALA A 338 -1.77 -16.01 -5.75
CA ALA A 338 -1.38 -15.04 -6.77
C ALA A 338 0.06 -14.59 -6.52
N ARG A 339 0.78 -14.25 -7.60
CA ARG A 339 2.18 -13.85 -7.55
C ARG A 339 2.51 -12.84 -8.64
N THR A 340 3.58 -12.08 -8.42
CA THR A 340 4.16 -11.19 -9.42
C THR A 340 5.54 -11.71 -9.77
N TYR A 341 5.87 -11.73 -11.06
CA TYR A 341 7.23 -11.89 -11.57
C TYR A 341 7.37 -11.01 -12.80
N SER A 342 8.37 -10.13 -12.83
CA SER A 342 8.61 -9.28 -13.99
C SER A 342 8.84 -10.10 -15.26
N CYS A 343 8.16 -9.71 -16.33
CA CYS A 343 8.45 -10.27 -17.65
C CYS A 343 9.75 -9.72 -18.26
N VAL A 344 10.30 -8.63 -17.71
CA VAL A 344 11.57 -8.01 -18.15
C VAL A 344 12.75 -8.90 -17.77
N TYR A 345 12.68 -9.55 -16.60
CA TYR A 345 13.69 -10.51 -16.19
C TYR A 345 13.58 -11.79 -17.01
N LYS A 346 14.65 -12.16 -17.72
CA LYS A 346 14.67 -13.33 -18.63
C LYS A 346 15.24 -14.61 -18.00
N GLY A 347 15.61 -14.57 -16.73
CA GLY A 347 16.23 -15.72 -16.05
C GLY A 347 15.24 -16.75 -15.50
N TYR A 348 13.93 -16.47 -15.43
CA TYR A 348 12.93 -17.43 -14.95
C TYR A 348 12.58 -18.45 -16.04
N THR A 349 13.47 -19.41 -16.28
CA THR A 349 13.37 -20.30 -17.45
C THR A 349 12.18 -21.25 -17.40
N ASN A 350 11.84 -21.76 -16.21
CA ASN A 350 10.91 -22.89 -16.09
C ASN A 350 9.52 -22.54 -15.52
N PHE A 351 9.38 -21.43 -14.78
CA PHE A 351 8.14 -21.16 -14.03
C PHE A 351 7.43 -19.83 -14.37
N ALA A 352 8.19 -18.80 -14.79
CA ALA A 352 7.65 -17.47 -15.10
C ALA A 352 8.38 -16.82 -16.29
N ARG A 353 8.64 -17.59 -17.35
CA ARG A 353 9.46 -17.16 -18.51
C ARG A 353 8.98 -15.87 -19.20
N LEU A 354 7.67 -15.63 -19.20
CA LEU A 354 7.06 -14.42 -19.74
C LEU A 354 6.50 -13.52 -18.62
N GLY A 355 6.93 -13.71 -17.37
CA GLY A 355 6.38 -13.02 -16.20
C GLY A 355 5.02 -13.55 -15.75
N GLU A 356 4.54 -12.99 -14.65
CA GLU A 356 3.22 -13.24 -14.08
C GLU A 356 2.74 -11.98 -13.35
N THR A 357 1.49 -11.58 -13.57
CA THR A 357 0.84 -10.43 -12.90
C THR A 357 -0.51 -10.84 -12.30
N THR A 358 -0.60 -12.06 -11.76
CA THR A 358 -1.86 -12.59 -11.21
C THR A 358 -2.35 -11.80 -9.98
N ILE A 359 -1.46 -11.12 -9.24
CA ILE A 359 -1.87 -10.22 -8.16
C ILE A 359 -2.67 -9.03 -8.71
N LEU A 360 -2.15 -8.35 -9.75
CA LEU A 360 -2.85 -7.23 -10.39
C LEU A 360 -4.21 -7.68 -10.94
N ALA A 361 -4.23 -8.79 -11.68
CA ALA A 361 -5.45 -9.34 -12.26
C ALA A 361 -6.50 -9.69 -11.17
N ALA A 362 -6.07 -10.32 -10.07
CA ALA A 362 -6.97 -10.67 -8.96
C ALA A 362 -7.52 -9.43 -8.25
N ARG A 363 -6.69 -8.39 -8.02
CA ARG A 363 -7.15 -7.12 -7.43
C ARG A 363 -8.17 -6.43 -8.32
N LEU A 364 -7.93 -6.35 -9.63
CA LEU A 364 -8.87 -5.77 -10.59
C LEU A 364 -10.22 -6.50 -10.56
N LYS A 365 -10.21 -7.83 -10.61
CA LYS A 365 -11.43 -8.65 -10.53
C LYS A 365 -12.18 -8.45 -9.22
N ALA A 366 -11.47 -8.43 -8.09
CA ALA A 366 -12.08 -8.20 -6.78
C ALA A 366 -12.72 -6.81 -6.68
N ILE A 367 -12.05 -5.76 -7.14
CA ILE A 367 -12.58 -4.39 -7.16
C ILE A 367 -13.83 -4.31 -8.05
N GLN A 368 -13.78 -4.89 -9.25
CA GLN A 368 -14.91 -4.88 -10.19
C GLN A 368 -16.15 -5.63 -9.66
N ASN A 369 -15.94 -6.61 -8.78
CA ASN A 369 -17.03 -7.37 -8.18
C ASN A 369 -17.61 -6.77 -6.90
N ALA A 370 -17.00 -5.70 -6.36
CA ALA A 370 -17.46 -5.07 -5.14
C ALA A 370 -18.93 -4.60 -5.26
N LYS A 371 -19.70 -4.81 -4.19
CA LYS A 371 -21.13 -4.48 -4.07
C LYS A 371 -21.41 -3.43 -3.01
N ASN A 372 -20.59 -3.38 -1.96
CA ASN A 372 -20.85 -2.55 -0.78
C ASN A 372 -19.66 -1.69 -0.41
N PHE A 373 -18.45 -2.25 -0.30
CA PHE A 373 -17.29 -1.50 0.14
C PHE A 373 -15.95 -2.15 -0.16
N ILE A 374 -14.90 -1.33 -0.07
CA ILE A 374 -13.51 -1.76 -0.20
C ILE A 374 -12.72 -1.20 0.99
N TYR A 375 -11.93 -2.05 1.64
CA TYR A 375 -10.95 -1.68 2.66
C TYR A 375 -9.54 -2.05 2.19
N VAL A 376 -8.62 -1.09 2.29
CA VAL A 376 -7.20 -1.25 1.94
C VAL A 376 -6.34 -0.84 3.13
N GLU A 377 -5.42 -1.71 3.52
CA GLU A 377 -4.32 -1.36 4.44
C GLU A 377 -3.01 -1.64 3.74
N ASP A 378 -2.31 -0.58 3.33
CA ASP A 378 -1.14 -0.70 2.47
C ASP A 378 -0.04 0.30 2.85
N GLN A 379 1.21 -0.15 2.79
CA GLN A 379 2.39 0.66 3.06
C GLN A 379 2.47 1.94 2.23
N TYR A 380 1.99 1.94 0.99
CA TYR A 380 2.18 3.06 0.07
C TYR A 380 0.89 3.66 -0.49
N PHE A 381 0.00 2.82 -1.04
CA PHE A 381 -1.19 3.28 -1.79
C PHE A 381 -0.90 4.35 -2.86
N ILE A 382 0.14 4.12 -3.67
CA ILE A 382 0.57 5.08 -4.71
C ILE A 382 0.04 4.72 -6.10
N HIS A 383 0.13 5.67 -7.03
CA HIS A 383 -0.53 5.62 -8.34
C HIS A 383 -0.26 4.33 -9.11
N VAL A 384 -1.31 3.53 -9.30
CA VAL A 384 -1.36 2.39 -10.23
C VAL A 384 -2.53 2.64 -11.17
N PRO A 385 -2.29 3.00 -12.45
CA PRO A 385 -3.35 3.43 -13.36
C PRO A 385 -4.52 2.45 -13.45
N ASP A 386 -4.23 1.16 -13.66
CA ASP A 386 -5.23 0.11 -13.81
C ASP A 386 -6.14 -0.01 -12.56
N LEU A 387 -5.56 0.11 -11.36
CA LEU A 387 -6.31 0.04 -10.10
C LEU A 387 -7.06 1.34 -9.80
N LEU A 388 -6.52 2.50 -10.16
CA LEU A 388 -7.21 3.78 -10.06
C LEU A 388 -8.48 3.77 -10.93
N ASP A 389 -8.37 3.34 -12.19
CA ASP A 389 -9.49 3.26 -13.11
C ASP A 389 -10.58 2.30 -12.60
N ALA A 390 -10.18 1.14 -12.07
CA ALA A 390 -11.11 0.18 -11.48
C ALA A 390 -11.85 0.76 -10.25
N LEU A 391 -11.13 1.47 -9.36
CA LEU A 391 -11.75 2.12 -8.21
C LEU A 391 -12.71 3.24 -8.63
N LEU A 392 -12.31 4.09 -9.57
CA LEU A 392 -13.14 5.16 -10.11
C LEU A 392 -14.43 4.62 -10.75
N ALA A 393 -14.36 3.47 -11.41
CA ALA A 393 -15.50 2.82 -12.03
C ALA A 393 -16.50 2.26 -11.01
N VAL A 394 -16.02 1.70 -9.89
CA VAL A 394 -16.88 1.03 -8.90
C VAL A 394 -17.45 1.96 -7.82
N LEU A 395 -16.73 3.03 -7.48
CA LEU A 395 -17.11 4.00 -6.43
C LEU A 395 -18.51 4.62 -6.53
N PRO A 396 -19.11 4.86 -7.72
CA PRO A 396 -20.50 5.29 -7.82
C PRO A 396 -21.48 4.29 -7.16
N THR A 397 -21.15 3.00 -7.20
CA THR A 397 -22.07 1.89 -6.86
C THR A 397 -21.92 1.36 -5.44
N ILE A 398 -20.81 1.68 -4.76
CA ILE A 398 -20.51 1.20 -3.40
C ILE A 398 -20.62 2.34 -2.37
N GLN A 399 -20.70 1.97 -1.09
CA GLN A 399 -20.89 2.88 0.04
C GLN A 399 -19.59 3.63 0.40
N ARG A 400 -18.46 2.92 0.55
CA ARG A 400 -17.16 3.53 0.92
C ARG A 400 -15.97 2.83 0.30
N LEU A 401 -14.91 3.62 0.16
CA LEU A 401 -13.52 3.15 0.08
C LEU A 401 -12.78 3.66 1.33
N VAL A 402 -12.27 2.73 2.14
CA VAL A 402 -11.50 3.03 3.35
C VAL A 402 -10.05 2.61 3.13
N ILE A 403 -9.12 3.55 3.29
CA ILE A 403 -7.69 3.35 3.06
C ILE A 403 -6.93 3.70 4.33
N VAL A 404 -6.01 2.82 4.76
CA VAL A 404 -5.07 3.08 5.85
C VAL A 404 -3.66 2.89 5.31
N THR A 405 -2.81 3.89 5.52
CA THR A 405 -1.41 3.88 5.08
C THR A 405 -0.50 4.56 6.10
N CYS A 406 0.81 4.60 5.85
CA CYS A 406 1.76 5.19 6.78
C CYS A 406 2.06 6.67 6.46
N ALA A 407 2.53 7.40 7.47
CA ALA A 407 3.16 8.69 7.25
C ALA A 407 4.59 8.52 6.72
N ARG A 408 4.95 9.37 5.77
CA ARG A 408 6.24 9.55 5.05
C ARG A 408 7.53 9.09 5.75
N SER A 409 8.48 8.59 4.95
CA SER A 409 9.91 8.51 5.28
C SER A 409 10.76 9.34 4.30
N SER A 410 11.96 9.76 4.70
CA SER A 410 12.84 10.60 3.85
C SER A 410 13.20 9.96 2.51
N MET A 411 13.32 8.63 2.46
CA MET A 411 13.60 7.89 1.22
C MET A 411 12.42 7.93 0.24
N THR A 412 11.18 7.87 0.74
CA THR A 412 9.98 7.95 -0.10
C THR A 412 9.83 9.31 -0.77
N THR A 413 10.30 10.39 -0.12
CA THR A 413 10.32 11.74 -0.70
C THR A 413 11.27 11.82 -1.90
N VAL A 414 12.48 11.25 -1.80
CA VAL A 414 13.46 11.24 -2.91
C VAL A 414 12.92 10.50 -4.14
N ALA A 415 12.21 9.39 -3.92
CA ALA A 415 11.60 8.58 -4.97
C ALA A 415 10.31 9.18 -5.56
N GLY A 416 9.80 10.30 -5.01
CA GLY A 416 8.59 10.94 -5.51
C GLY A 416 7.27 10.28 -5.10
N TYR A 417 7.29 9.38 -4.11
CA TYR A 417 6.10 8.61 -3.72
C TYR A 417 4.97 9.49 -3.20
N GLU A 418 5.28 10.67 -2.66
CA GLU A 418 4.28 11.67 -2.28
C GLU A 418 3.47 12.19 -3.48
N ALA A 419 4.14 12.42 -4.61
CA ALA A 419 3.48 12.80 -5.86
C ALA A 419 2.59 11.67 -6.38
N TYR A 420 3.04 10.41 -6.27
CA TYR A 420 2.28 9.25 -6.72
C TYR A 420 1.10 8.93 -5.80
N LEU A 421 1.21 9.17 -4.49
CA LEU A 421 0.08 9.11 -3.57
C LEU A 421 -0.96 10.17 -3.93
N TYR A 422 -0.52 11.42 -4.19
CA TYR A 422 -1.41 12.48 -4.65
C TYR A 422 -2.14 12.09 -5.94
N ASN A 423 -1.43 11.58 -6.94
CA ASN A 423 -2.02 11.14 -8.21
C ASN A 423 -2.99 9.97 -8.05
N MET A 424 -2.83 9.13 -7.03
CA MET A 424 -3.77 8.06 -6.69
C MET A 424 -5.02 8.59 -5.98
N VAL A 425 -4.85 9.47 -5.00
CA VAL A 425 -5.89 9.85 -4.04
C VAL A 425 -6.71 11.05 -4.51
N ALA A 426 -6.08 12.07 -5.10
CA ALA A 426 -6.76 13.31 -5.47
C ALA A 426 -7.93 13.05 -6.46
N PRO A 427 -7.79 12.25 -7.54
CA PRO A 427 -8.92 11.97 -8.43
C PRO A 427 -10.08 11.24 -7.75
N LEU A 428 -9.78 10.36 -6.78
CA LEU A 428 -10.78 9.64 -6.01
C LEU A 428 -11.57 10.60 -5.11
N GLN A 429 -10.87 11.48 -4.38
CA GLN A 429 -11.50 12.46 -3.48
C GLN A 429 -12.23 13.58 -4.22
N GLU A 430 -11.72 14.05 -5.36
CA GLU A 430 -12.38 15.07 -6.18
C GLU A 430 -13.72 14.58 -6.73
N LYS A 431 -13.78 13.31 -7.16
CA LYS A 431 -15.00 12.72 -7.74
C LYS A 431 -15.95 12.17 -6.68
N PHE A 432 -15.44 11.69 -5.54
CA PHE A 432 -16.19 11.00 -4.48
C PHE A 432 -15.79 11.48 -3.06
N PRO A 433 -15.92 12.79 -2.77
CA PRO A 433 -15.35 13.43 -1.57
C PRO A 433 -15.88 12.86 -0.24
N ASN A 434 -17.11 12.35 -0.24
CA ASN A 434 -17.77 11.84 0.96
C ASN A 434 -17.69 10.31 1.10
N LYS A 435 -17.16 9.60 0.10
CA LYS A 435 -17.01 8.13 0.12
C LYS A 435 -15.59 7.64 0.33
N VAL A 436 -14.61 8.46 -0.02
CA VAL A 436 -13.18 8.10 0.02
C VAL A 436 -12.58 8.59 1.33
N GLN A 437 -12.31 7.64 2.22
CA GLN A 437 -11.72 7.87 3.52
C GLN A 437 -10.27 7.35 3.51
N ILE A 438 -9.31 8.23 3.81
CA ILE A 438 -7.90 7.86 3.91
C ILE A 438 -7.36 8.29 5.26
N TYR A 439 -6.67 7.37 5.93
CA TYR A 439 -6.11 7.55 7.25
C TYR A 439 -4.64 7.20 7.28
N LYS A 440 -3.92 7.81 8.23
CA LYS A 440 -2.54 7.48 8.54
C LYS A 440 -2.34 7.15 10.01
N SER A 441 -1.40 6.26 10.27
CA SER A 441 -0.89 5.94 11.62
C SER A 441 -0.09 7.12 12.21
N PRO A 442 0.25 7.06 13.52
CA PRO A 442 1.23 7.97 14.12
C PRO A 442 2.59 7.86 13.43
N ALA A 443 3.36 8.95 13.43
CA ALA A 443 4.61 9.03 12.68
C ALA A 443 5.69 8.01 13.11
N ASP A 444 5.64 7.53 14.35
CA ASP A 444 6.58 6.54 14.90
C ASP A 444 6.07 5.09 14.82
N ILE A 445 4.91 4.86 14.22
CA ILE A 445 4.31 3.52 14.02
C ILE A 445 4.10 3.30 12.52
N PHE A 446 4.75 2.28 11.98
CA PHE A 446 4.79 2.06 10.54
C PHE A 446 3.71 1.09 10.08
N VAL A 447 2.88 1.51 9.12
CA VAL A 447 1.96 0.61 8.41
C VAL A 447 2.72 -0.09 7.30
N HIS A 448 2.92 -1.39 7.47
CA HIS A 448 3.61 -2.27 6.53
C HIS A 448 2.70 -3.33 5.91
N SER A 449 1.45 -3.44 6.34
CA SER A 449 0.48 -4.37 5.75
C SER A 449 0.35 -4.21 4.23
N LYS A 450 -0.13 -5.28 3.57
CA LYS A 450 -0.55 -5.29 2.17
C LYS A 450 -1.86 -6.06 2.03
N VAL A 451 -2.94 -5.43 2.44
CA VAL A 451 -4.26 -6.04 2.57
C VAL A 451 -5.25 -5.38 1.64
N LEU A 452 -6.03 -6.21 0.95
CA LEU A 452 -7.26 -5.80 0.25
C LEU A 452 -8.41 -6.66 0.78
N LEU A 453 -9.46 -6.01 1.28
CA LEU A 453 -10.70 -6.64 1.69
C LEU A 453 -11.87 -6.04 0.90
N VAL A 454 -12.75 -6.89 0.40
CA VAL A 454 -13.94 -6.48 -0.35
C VAL A 454 -15.18 -7.18 0.21
N ASP A 455 -16.19 -6.38 0.57
CA ASP A 455 -17.53 -6.79 1.03
C ASP A 455 -17.59 -7.81 2.18
N ASP A 456 -16.58 -7.88 3.04
CA ASP A 456 -16.44 -8.95 4.05
C ASP A 456 -16.53 -10.37 3.44
N VAL A 457 -16.09 -10.55 2.19
CA VAL A 457 -16.01 -11.87 1.53
C VAL A 457 -14.61 -12.18 1.03
N PHE A 458 -14.04 -11.29 0.24
CA PHE A 458 -12.70 -11.46 -0.33
C PHE A 458 -11.66 -10.82 0.57
N LEU A 459 -10.64 -11.59 0.94
CA LEU A 459 -9.48 -11.10 1.69
C LEU A 459 -8.19 -11.52 0.99
N SER A 460 -7.38 -10.54 0.59
CA SER A 460 -6.02 -10.77 0.08
C SER A 460 -5.00 -10.35 1.13
N VAL A 461 -4.12 -11.28 1.51
CA VAL A 461 -2.97 -11.04 2.40
C VAL A 461 -1.68 -11.45 1.68
N GLY A 462 -0.67 -10.60 1.66
CA GLY A 462 0.56 -10.90 0.94
C GLY A 462 1.68 -9.89 1.14
N SER A 463 2.65 -9.91 0.23
CA SER A 463 3.83 -9.04 0.24
C SER A 463 3.72 -7.84 -0.71
N SER A 464 2.75 -7.86 -1.63
CA SER A 464 2.62 -6.94 -2.77
C SER A 464 2.03 -5.59 -2.37
N ASN A 465 2.83 -4.54 -2.40
CA ASN A 465 2.37 -3.19 -2.13
C ASN A 465 1.42 -2.68 -3.20
N TRP A 466 0.65 -1.65 -2.89
CA TRP A 466 -0.15 -0.89 -3.85
C TRP A 466 0.74 0.11 -4.58
N ASN A 467 1.52 -0.40 -5.53
CA ASN A 467 2.37 0.36 -6.45
C ASN A 467 2.62 -0.44 -7.74
N VAL A 468 3.14 0.20 -8.80
CA VAL A 468 3.39 -0.49 -10.07
C VAL A 468 4.50 -1.52 -9.90
N ARG A 469 5.47 -1.25 -9.02
CA ARG A 469 6.58 -2.15 -8.68
C ARG A 469 6.10 -3.54 -8.29
N SER A 470 5.25 -3.64 -7.26
CA SER A 470 4.75 -4.91 -6.73
C SER A 470 3.65 -5.53 -7.60
N MET A 471 2.96 -4.73 -8.44
CA MET A 471 1.97 -5.25 -9.39
C MET A 471 2.60 -5.89 -10.64
N THR A 472 3.82 -5.49 -11.01
CA THR A 472 4.37 -5.82 -12.34
C THR A 472 5.84 -6.27 -12.36
N SER A 473 6.64 -5.91 -11.35
CA SER A 473 8.10 -6.03 -11.40
C SER A 473 8.67 -6.95 -10.32
N ASP A 474 8.49 -6.57 -9.06
CA ASP A 474 9.06 -7.30 -7.94
C ASP A 474 8.48 -8.70 -7.84
N ALA A 475 9.30 -9.66 -7.39
CA ALA A 475 8.76 -10.97 -7.08
C ALA A 475 7.93 -10.86 -5.81
N GLU A 476 6.63 -11.08 -5.93
CA GLU A 476 5.65 -10.93 -4.85
C GLU A 476 4.76 -12.17 -4.75
N MET A 477 4.05 -12.31 -3.63
CA MET A 477 3.02 -13.33 -3.47
C MET A 477 1.86 -12.84 -2.58
N ALA A 478 0.66 -13.34 -2.84
CA ALA A 478 -0.54 -13.06 -2.07
C ALA A 478 -1.46 -14.29 -2.02
N ALA A 479 -2.05 -14.54 -0.84
CA ALA A 479 -3.11 -15.49 -0.65
C ALA A 479 -4.44 -14.73 -0.79
N ASN A 480 -5.17 -15.01 -1.87
CA ASN A 480 -6.56 -14.59 -2.01
C ASN A 480 -7.45 -15.62 -1.33
N ILE A 481 -8.21 -15.20 -0.33
CA ILE A 481 -8.95 -16.07 0.57
C ILE A 481 -10.44 -15.73 0.47
N VAL A 482 -11.26 -16.77 0.31
CA VAL A 482 -12.72 -16.69 0.48
C VAL A 482 -13.13 -17.82 1.41
N ASP A 483 -13.72 -17.46 2.55
CA ASP A 483 -14.24 -18.42 3.52
C ASP A 483 -15.65 -18.87 3.12
N THR A 484 -15.85 -20.18 3.02
CA THR A 484 -17.17 -20.77 2.70
C THR A 484 -18.07 -20.89 3.92
N ALA A 485 -17.51 -20.76 5.14
CA ALA A 485 -18.29 -20.54 6.33
C ALA A 485 -18.79 -19.09 6.34
N THR A 486 -20.10 -18.91 6.50
CA THR A 486 -20.72 -17.59 6.48
C THR A 486 -21.29 -17.22 7.83
N VAL A 487 -21.33 -15.92 8.09
CA VAL A 487 -22.07 -15.30 9.19
C VAL A 487 -23.07 -14.31 8.61
N THR A 488 -24.17 -14.10 9.30
CA THR A 488 -25.06 -12.98 9.00
C THR A 488 -24.49 -11.72 9.65
N SER A 489 -24.14 -10.71 8.86
CA SER A 489 -23.95 -9.35 9.40
C SER A 489 -25.31 -8.92 9.96
N VAL A 490 -25.45 -8.92 11.29
CA VAL A 490 -26.72 -8.64 11.95
C VAL A 490 -27.23 -7.24 11.63
N PRO A 491 -26.39 -6.18 11.63
CA PRO A 491 -26.84 -4.83 11.30
C PRO A 491 -27.20 -4.66 9.82
N ASP A 492 -26.47 -5.30 8.91
CA ASP A 492 -26.68 -5.17 7.46
C ASP A 492 -27.70 -6.17 6.89
N HIS A 493 -28.08 -7.18 7.68
CA HIS A 493 -28.99 -8.28 7.29
C HIS A 493 -28.57 -9.07 6.04
N ILE A 494 -27.26 -9.16 5.77
CA ILE A 494 -26.68 -9.92 4.66
C ILE A 494 -25.76 -11.04 5.16
N ALA A 495 -25.60 -12.10 4.36
CA ALA A 495 -24.59 -13.12 4.61
C ALA A 495 -23.22 -12.66 4.08
N VAL A 496 -22.17 -12.87 4.86
CA VAL A 496 -20.77 -12.53 4.54
C VAL A 496 -19.85 -13.66 4.99
N ALA A 497 -18.59 -13.66 4.55
CA ALA A 497 -17.63 -14.71 4.90
C ALA A 497 -17.09 -14.50 6.33
N ALA A 498 -17.09 -15.56 7.15
CA ALA A 498 -16.79 -15.45 8.58
C ALA A 498 -15.38 -14.88 8.85
N LEU A 499 -14.37 -15.41 8.15
CA LEU A 499 -12.99 -14.92 8.28
C LEU A 499 -12.85 -13.43 7.94
N ALA A 500 -13.32 -12.99 6.77
CA ALA A 500 -13.16 -11.61 6.32
C ALA A 500 -13.91 -10.62 7.22
N HIS A 501 -15.13 -10.95 7.63
CA HIS A 501 -15.91 -10.16 8.59
C HIS A 501 -15.19 -10.02 9.94
N SER A 502 -14.71 -11.12 10.52
CA SER A 502 -13.97 -11.08 11.80
C SER A 502 -12.65 -10.30 11.69
N PHE A 503 -11.96 -10.42 10.56
CA PHE A 503 -10.74 -9.67 10.28
C PHE A 503 -11.00 -8.17 10.21
N ARG A 504 -12.05 -7.72 9.48
CA ARG A 504 -12.45 -6.31 9.44
C ARG A 504 -12.71 -5.77 10.84
N LEU A 505 -13.48 -6.50 11.66
CA LEU A 505 -13.78 -6.09 13.04
C LEU A 505 -12.51 -5.95 13.88
N ALA A 506 -11.57 -6.90 13.76
CA ALA A 506 -10.30 -6.84 14.47
C ALA A 506 -9.46 -5.62 14.06
N LYS A 507 -9.36 -5.34 12.75
CA LYS A 507 -8.62 -4.18 12.23
C LYS A 507 -9.28 -2.86 12.59
N PHE A 508 -10.60 -2.73 12.46
CA PHE A 508 -11.30 -1.51 12.86
C PHE A 508 -11.19 -1.28 14.38
N GLY A 509 -11.24 -2.35 15.17
CA GLY A 509 -10.91 -2.33 16.59
C GLY A 509 -9.50 -1.79 16.84
N GLU A 510 -8.47 -2.36 16.23
CA GLU A 510 -7.07 -1.90 16.35
C GLU A 510 -6.91 -0.41 16.01
N LEU A 511 -7.49 0.04 14.88
CA LEU A 511 -7.42 1.44 14.42
C LEU A 511 -8.05 2.42 15.43
N THR A 512 -9.00 1.95 16.24
CA THR A 512 -9.67 2.73 17.29
C THR A 512 -9.18 2.41 18.70
N ARG A 513 -8.07 1.66 18.84
CA ARG A 513 -7.59 1.15 20.13
C ARG A 513 -8.68 0.40 20.92
N PHE A 514 -9.56 -0.29 20.21
CA PHE A 514 -10.69 -1.06 20.71
C PHE A 514 -11.67 -0.22 21.55
N SER A 515 -11.72 1.09 21.30
CA SER A 515 -12.65 2.01 21.99
C SER A 515 -14.07 1.96 21.41
N ILE A 516 -14.24 1.34 20.24
CA ILE A 516 -15.52 1.22 19.54
C ILE A 516 -15.82 -0.26 19.28
N ASP A 517 -17.03 -0.70 19.59
CA ASP A 517 -17.55 -2.00 19.20
C ASP A 517 -18.24 -1.94 17.83
N PHE A 518 -17.51 -2.37 16.80
CA PHE A 518 -17.98 -2.38 15.42
C PHE A 518 -18.94 -3.52 15.08
N SER A 519 -19.13 -4.50 15.96
CA SER A 519 -20.00 -5.67 15.69
C SER A 519 -21.49 -5.32 15.66
N SER A 520 -21.85 -4.16 16.22
CA SER A 520 -23.22 -3.65 16.31
C SER A 520 -23.57 -2.62 15.24
N LEU A 521 -22.63 -2.25 14.37
CA LEU A 521 -22.78 -1.19 13.38
C LEU A 521 -22.93 -1.78 11.98
N THR A 522 -23.78 -1.17 11.14
CA THR A 522 -23.71 -1.40 9.68
C THR A 522 -22.34 -0.97 9.16
N PHE A 523 -21.94 -1.44 8.00
CA PHE A 523 -20.63 -1.05 7.46
C PHE A 523 -20.50 0.48 7.29
N VAL A 524 -21.53 1.16 6.75
CA VAL A 524 -21.49 2.62 6.58
C VAL A 524 -21.39 3.36 7.92
N GLN A 525 -22.10 2.88 8.95
CA GLN A 525 -21.98 3.43 10.32
C GLN A 525 -20.59 3.19 10.91
N ALA A 526 -19.98 2.03 10.65
CA ALA A 526 -18.62 1.73 11.06
C ALA A 526 -17.61 2.68 10.41
N ALA A 527 -17.76 2.97 9.12
CA ALA A 527 -16.92 3.93 8.40
C ALA A 527 -17.08 5.37 8.95
N ASP A 528 -18.31 5.78 9.30
CA ASP A 528 -18.55 7.09 9.92
C ASP A 528 -17.97 7.17 11.35
N ALA A 529 -18.03 6.07 12.10
CA ALA A 529 -17.43 5.96 13.42
C ALA A 529 -15.89 6.05 13.35
N LEU A 530 -15.26 5.42 12.35
CA LEU A 530 -13.82 5.59 12.08
C LEU A 530 -13.46 7.04 11.76
N ALA A 531 -14.22 7.70 10.88
CA ALA A 531 -14.00 9.11 10.55
C ALA A 531 -14.15 10.02 11.77
N THR A 532 -15.18 9.77 12.59
CA THR A 532 -15.42 10.51 13.84
C THR A 532 -14.29 10.32 14.83
N TYR A 533 -13.83 9.09 15.04
CA TYR A 533 -12.69 8.79 15.91
C TYR A 533 -11.41 9.47 15.40
N ALA A 534 -11.11 9.35 14.11
CA ALA A 534 -9.88 9.91 13.53
C ALA A 534 -9.81 11.45 13.62
N GLY A 535 -10.95 12.13 13.69
CA GLY A 535 -11.03 13.57 13.88
C GLY A 535 -10.77 14.06 15.31
N GLN A 536 -10.68 13.15 16.30
CA GLN A 536 -10.49 13.51 17.71
C GLN A 536 -9.02 13.79 18.04
N ALA A 537 -8.78 14.68 18.99
CA ALA A 537 -7.43 14.91 19.50
C ALA A 537 -6.91 13.66 20.21
N GLY A 538 -5.71 13.19 19.81
CA GLY A 538 -5.07 12.00 20.40
C GLY A 538 -5.58 10.67 19.86
N SER A 539 -6.41 10.67 18.81
CA SER A 539 -6.77 9.45 18.09
C SER A 539 -5.54 8.73 17.54
N PHE A 540 -5.58 7.40 17.52
CA PHE A 540 -4.47 6.59 16.99
C PHE A 540 -4.26 6.84 15.50
N ILE A 541 -5.33 6.84 14.71
CA ILE A 541 -5.28 7.23 13.30
C ILE A 541 -5.74 8.68 13.13
N THR A 542 -5.24 9.33 12.08
CA THR A 542 -5.68 10.69 11.69
C THR A 542 -6.03 10.72 10.21
N PRO A 543 -6.96 11.58 9.75
CA PRO A 543 -7.22 11.77 8.33
C PRO A 543 -5.94 12.15 7.59
N TYR A 544 -5.67 11.48 6.47
CA TYR A 544 -4.53 11.82 5.63
C TYR A 544 -4.95 12.83 4.56
N MET A 545 -4.76 14.11 4.85
CA MET A 545 -4.89 15.17 3.86
C MET A 545 -3.70 15.15 2.89
N VAL A 546 -3.92 14.63 1.68
CA VAL A 546 -2.90 14.59 0.62
C VAL A 546 -2.99 15.90 -0.16
N GLU A 547 -1.89 16.65 -0.25
CA GLU A 547 -1.85 17.96 -0.90
C GLU A 547 -0.82 17.97 -2.02
N TYR A 548 -1.11 18.71 -3.09
CA TYR A 548 -0.14 18.97 -4.14
C TYR A 548 0.98 19.86 -3.61
N GLU A 549 2.22 19.43 -3.78
CA GLU A 549 3.40 20.27 -3.54
C GLU A 549 4.06 20.61 -4.88
N SER A 550 4.55 21.84 -5.05
CA SER A 550 5.01 22.33 -6.36
C SER A 550 6.17 21.51 -6.95
N TYR A 551 6.98 20.88 -6.10
CA TYR A 551 8.07 20.01 -6.53
C TYR A 551 7.59 18.67 -7.12
N PHE A 552 6.31 18.29 -6.94
CA PHE A 552 5.74 17.09 -7.56
C PHE A 552 5.81 17.13 -9.09
N ALA A 553 5.85 18.32 -9.70
CA ALA A 553 6.06 18.49 -11.13
C ALA A 553 7.35 17.84 -11.65
N ILE A 554 8.39 17.71 -10.81
CA ILE A 554 9.65 17.04 -11.14
C ILE A 554 9.43 15.53 -11.34
N TYR A 555 8.41 14.96 -10.69
CA TYR A 555 8.15 13.53 -10.64
C TYR A 555 7.12 13.03 -11.65
N ALA A 556 6.48 13.93 -12.41
CA ALA A 556 5.39 13.61 -13.35
C ALA A 556 5.74 12.49 -14.35
N ASN A 557 7.02 12.37 -14.73
CA ASN A 557 7.52 11.32 -15.64
C ASN A 557 8.59 10.41 -15.01
N ALA A 558 8.81 10.52 -13.69
CA ALA A 558 9.88 9.81 -13.00
C ALA A 558 9.43 8.49 -12.36
N GLN A 559 8.13 8.18 -12.37
CA GLN A 559 7.60 6.98 -11.67
C GLN A 559 8.26 5.70 -12.18
N ARG A 560 8.45 5.59 -13.50
CA ARG A 560 9.11 4.44 -14.13
C ARG A 560 10.58 4.27 -13.71
N LEU A 561 11.25 5.32 -13.23
CA LEU A 561 12.64 5.24 -12.81
C LEU A 561 12.77 4.56 -11.44
N PHE A 562 11.88 4.88 -10.50
CA PHE A 562 11.97 4.42 -9.12
C PHE A 562 11.02 3.26 -8.80
N ASP A 563 9.79 3.32 -9.31
CA ASP A 563 8.76 2.29 -9.12
C ASP A 563 8.78 1.23 -10.22
N GLY A 564 9.43 1.52 -11.35
CA GLY A 564 9.55 0.60 -12.48
C GLY A 564 8.26 0.41 -13.28
N ASP A 565 8.34 -0.41 -14.32
CA ASP A 565 7.19 -1.02 -15.00
C ASP A 565 7.67 -2.36 -15.57
N GLY A 566 7.19 -3.45 -14.99
CA GLY A 566 7.63 -4.80 -15.32
C GLY A 566 6.72 -5.50 -16.33
N ARG A 567 5.76 -4.76 -16.92
CA ARG A 567 4.90 -5.25 -18.00
C ARG A 567 5.67 -5.32 -19.31
N CYS A 568 5.27 -6.27 -20.16
CA CYS A 568 5.84 -6.42 -21.49
C CYS A 568 5.00 -5.59 -22.47
N ILE A 569 5.67 -4.69 -23.20
CA ILE A 569 5.05 -3.65 -24.04
C ILE A 569 4.10 -4.20 -25.13
N ASN A 570 4.13 -5.51 -25.40
CA ASN A 570 3.27 -6.16 -26.40
C ASN A 570 2.27 -7.19 -25.83
N THR A 571 2.10 -7.28 -24.50
CA THR A 571 1.26 -8.32 -23.91
C THR A 571 0.38 -7.83 -22.76
N SER A 572 0.06 -6.53 -22.68
CA SER A 572 -1.06 -6.14 -21.83
C SER A 572 -2.27 -6.96 -22.27
N PRO A 573 -2.94 -7.70 -21.35
CA PRO A 573 -4.30 -8.14 -21.58
C PRO A 573 -5.06 -6.93 -22.13
N ASP A 574 -5.57 -7.02 -23.35
CA ASP A 574 -6.46 -6.00 -23.83
C ASP A 574 -7.71 -6.09 -22.94
N PHE A 575 -7.77 -5.26 -21.90
CA PHE A 575 -8.93 -5.13 -21.01
C PHE A 575 -10.20 -4.97 -21.84
N CYS A 576 -10.06 -4.33 -23.00
CA CYS A 576 -11.12 -4.05 -23.96
C CYS A 576 -11.45 -5.20 -24.90
N ALA A 577 -10.71 -6.31 -24.88
CA ALA A 577 -11.01 -7.50 -25.66
C ALA A 577 -12.20 -8.30 -25.12
N ASN A 578 -12.55 -8.15 -23.84
CA ASN A 578 -13.68 -8.86 -23.22
C ASN A 578 -14.85 -7.95 -22.84
N VAL A 579 -14.80 -6.66 -23.19
CA VAL A 579 -15.92 -5.75 -22.94
C VAL A 579 -17.07 -6.06 -23.89
N THR A 580 -18.25 -6.25 -23.32
CA THR A 580 -19.50 -6.64 -23.97
C THR A 580 -20.53 -5.51 -23.93
N SER A 581 -21.64 -5.66 -24.66
CA SER A 581 -22.74 -4.69 -24.65
C SER A 581 -23.50 -4.62 -23.31
N SER A 582 -23.30 -5.57 -22.40
CA SER A 582 -23.86 -5.56 -21.04
C SER A 582 -23.03 -4.75 -20.04
N ASP A 583 -21.80 -4.36 -20.39
CA ASP A 583 -20.94 -3.55 -19.52
C ASP A 583 -21.37 -2.08 -19.51
N TYR A 584 -20.94 -1.30 -18.53
CA TYR A 584 -21.33 0.12 -18.45
C TYR A 584 -20.86 0.91 -19.67
N GLN A 585 -21.71 1.82 -20.16
CA GLN A 585 -21.45 2.60 -21.36
C GLN A 585 -20.12 3.36 -21.32
N VAL A 586 -19.72 3.88 -20.16
CA VAL A 586 -18.42 4.54 -19.97
C VAL A 586 -17.24 3.57 -20.16
N VAL A 587 -17.37 2.31 -19.72
CA VAL A 587 -16.35 1.27 -19.88
C VAL A 587 -16.26 0.86 -21.35
N GLN A 588 -17.41 0.73 -22.03
CA GLN A 588 -17.45 0.47 -23.47
C GLN A 588 -16.77 1.59 -24.27
N ILE A 589 -17.02 2.85 -23.90
CA ILE A 589 -16.45 4.04 -24.57
C ILE A 589 -14.97 4.20 -24.25
N ALA A 590 -14.57 4.05 -23.00
CA ALA A 590 -13.16 4.07 -22.60
C ALA A 590 -12.37 3.01 -23.38
N CYS A 591 -12.96 1.82 -23.53
CA CYS A 591 -12.35 0.77 -24.30
C CYS A 591 -12.35 0.97 -25.81
N GLN A 592 -13.36 1.65 -26.34
CA GLN A 592 -13.35 2.11 -27.73
C GLN A 592 -12.20 3.10 -27.96
N CYS A 593 -12.02 4.06 -27.06
CA CYS A 593 -10.92 5.03 -27.12
C CYS A 593 -9.54 4.36 -27.10
N THR A 594 -9.36 3.36 -26.23
CA THR A 594 -8.13 2.56 -26.16
C THR A 594 -7.88 1.78 -27.46
N ARG A 595 -8.92 1.14 -28.04
CA ARG A 595 -8.81 0.42 -29.33
C ARG A 595 -8.49 1.35 -30.50
N ASP A 596 -9.05 2.55 -30.48
CA ASP A 596 -8.83 3.60 -31.47
C ASP A 596 -7.49 4.35 -31.25
N LYS A 597 -6.71 3.94 -30.23
CA LYS A 597 -5.40 4.49 -29.87
C LYS A 597 -5.43 5.98 -29.51
N TYR A 598 -6.53 6.42 -28.92
CA TYR A 598 -6.64 7.75 -28.33
C TYR A 598 -6.36 7.67 -26.82
N GLU A 599 -5.66 8.67 -26.30
CA GLU A 599 -5.69 9.00 -24.87
C GLU A 599 -7.14 9.30 -24.47
N LEU A 600 -7.62 8.83 -23.31
CA LEU A 600 -9.01 9.00 -22.88
C LEU A 600 -9.46 10.46 -22.88
N THR A 601 -8.57 11.38 -22.52
CA THR A 601 -8.81 12.83 -22.50
C THR A 601 -8.89 13.48 -23.88
N ALA A 602 -8.34 12.83 -24.91
CA ALA A 602 -8.33 13.29 -26.29
C ALA A 602 -9.26 12.48 -27.21
N CYS A 603 -9.94 11.48 -26.67
CA CYS A 603 -10.80 10.59 -27.44
C CYS A 603 -12.12 11.27 -27.83
N PRO A 604 -12.50 11.31 -29.12
CA PRO A 604 -13.75 11.91 -29.56
C PRO A 604 -15.00 11.26 -28.93
N ALA A 605 -15.03 9.94 -28.78
CA ALA A 605 -16.16 9.23 -28.17
C ALA A 605 -16.28 9.52 -26.66
N MET A 606 -15.15 9.65 -25.97
CA MET A 606 -15.14 10.05 -24.55
C MET A 606 -15.51 11.51 -24.38
N HIS A 607 -15.05 12.37 -25.29
CA HIS A 607 -15.43 13.77 -25.36
C HIS A 607 -16.95 13.87 -25.58
N GLU A 608 -17.52 13.16 -26.55
CA GLU A 608 -18.96 13.14 -26.82
C GLU A 608 -19.78 12.59 -25.66
N TYR A 609 -19.36 11.51 -24.99
CA TYR A 609 -20.01 11.02 -23.76
C TYR A 609 -19.96 12.06 -22.63
N ASN A 610 -18.80 12.67 -22.42
CA ASN A 610 -18.63 13.72 -21.42
C ASN A 610 -19.51 14.93 -21.79
N HIS A 611 -19.59 15.33 -23.06
CA HIS A 611 -20.44 16.43 -23.52
C HIS A 611 -21.93 16.10 -23.51
N ALA A 612 -22.34 14.85 -23.75
CA ALA A 612 -23.72 14.41 -23.62
C ALA A 612 -24.18 14.39 -22.16
N SER A 613 -23.28 14.08 -21.22
CA SER A 613 -23.54 14.18 -19.76
C SER A 613 -23.43 15.62 -19.23
N VAL A 614 -22.61 16.46 -19.86
CA VAL A 614 -22.42 17.89 -19.55
C VAL A 614 -23.41 18.80 -20.29
N ALA A 615 -24.16 18.30 -21.28
CA ALA A 615 -25.23 19.03 -21.95
C ALA A 615 -26.39 19.38 -21.00
N THR A 616 -26.41 18.84 -19.78
CA THR A 616 -27.27 19.28 -18.67
C THR A 616 -26.65 20.33 -17.74
N SER A 617 -25.39 20.74 -17.93
CA SER A 617 -24.73 21.72 -17.06
C SER A 617 -23.72 22.63 -17.79
N MET A 618 -24.29 23.56 -18.55
CA MET A 618 -23.81 24.93 -18.81
C MET A 618 -22.55 25.18 -19.66
N GLU A 619 -22.85 25.87 -20.75
CA GLU A 619 -22.00 26.57 -21.72
C GLU A 619 -21.10 27.71 -21.17
N MET A 620 -19.86 27.74 -21.68
CA MET A 620 -19.19 28.89 -22.33
C MET A 620 -19.27 30.32 -21.73
N THR A 621 -19.49 30.50 -20.42
CA THR A 621 -19.53 31.88 -19.85
C THR A 621 -18.29 32.29 -19.05
N LYS A 622 -17.38 31.36 -18.66
CA LYS A 622 -16.25 31.69 -17.77
C LYS A 622 -14.96 32.17 -18.47
N TYR A 623 -14.74 31.80 -19.73
CA TYR A 623 -13.48 32.13 -20.42
C TYR A 623 -13.38 33.61 -20.85
N HIS A 624 -14.49 34.25 -21.23
CA HIS A 624 -14.48 35.65 -21.64
C HIS A 624 -14.35 36.63 -20.47
N THR A 625 -14.88 36.29 -19.28
CA THR A 625 -14.79 37.14 -18.09
C THR A 625 -13.37 37.17 -17.51
N VAL A 626 -12.66 36.03 -17.50
CA VAL A 626 -11.28 35.96 -16.98
C VAL A 626 -10.29 36.66 -17.91
N LEU A 627 -10.50 36.55 -19.23
CA LEU A 627 -9.68 37.25 -20.22
C LEU A 627 -9.88 38.78 -20.16
N ALA A 628 -11.11 39.25 -19.97
CA ALA A 628 -11.42 40.67 -19.82
C ALA A 628 -10.81 41.27 -18.53
N ILE A 629 -10.86 40.54 -17.41
CA ILE A 629 -10.26 40.97 -16.14
C ILE A 629 -8.72 41.02 -16.23
N SER A 630 -8.10 40.06 -16.90
CA SER A 630 -6.64 39.99 -17.05
C SER A 630 -6.09 41.15 -17.90
N ILE A 631 -6.82 41.54 -18.95
CA ILE A 631 -6.46 42.70 -19.79
C ILE A 631 -6.61 44.02 -18.99
N ALA A 632 -7.66 44.16 -18.18
CA ALA A 632 -7.87 45.36 -17.36
C ALA A 632 -6.77 45.54 -16.29
N VAL A 633 -6.31 44.44 -15.68
CA VAL A 633 -5.22 44.47 -14.69
C VAL A 633 -3.89 44.82 -15.35
N LEU A 634 -3.59 44.31 -16.55
CA LEU A 634 -2.37 44.65 -17.28
C LEU A 634 -2.31 46.13 -17.65
N VAL A 635 -3.43 46.71 -18.09
CA VAL A 635 -3.52 48.15 -18.44
C VAL A 635 -3.34 49.02 -17.20
N ALA A 636 -3.88 48.63 -16.04
CA ALA A 636 -3.70 49.37 -14.78
C ALA A 636 -2.23 49.38 -14.29
N ILE A 637 -1.52 48.27 -14.46
CA ILE A 637 -0.09 48.16 -14.09
C ILE A 637 0.78 49.05 -14.98
N VAL A 638 0.51 49.09 -16.30
CA VAL A 638 1.26 49.92 -17.25
C VAL A 638 1.05 51.42 -16.98
N VAL A 639 -0.17 51.83 -16.60
CA VAL A 639 -0.46 53.23 -16.22
C VAL A 639 0.24 53.62 -14.91
N LEU A 640 0.27 52.74 -13.90
CA LEU A 640 0.94 53.01 -12.62
C LEU A 640 2.47 53.13 -12.76
N VAL A 641 3.09 52.30 -13.62
CA VAL A 641 4.54 52.33 -13.87
C VAL A 641 4.94 53.54 -14.74
N GLY A 642 4.06 53.97 -15.67
CA GLY A 642 4.27 55.17 -16.49
C GLY A 642 4.22 56.48 -15.69
N VAL A 643 3.29 56.60 -14.73
CA VAL A 643 3.12 57.81 -13.90
C VAL A 643 4.24 57.95 -12.84
N GLY A 644 4.71 56.82 -12.27
CA GLY A 644 5.84 56.82 -11.32
C GLY A 644 7.16 57.28 -11.94
N SER A 645 7.40 56.95 -13.21
CA SER A 645 8.62 57.32 -13.94
C SER A 645 8.68 58.81 -14.29
N PHE A 646 7.52 59.47 -14.45
CA PHE A 646 7.43 60.90 -14.75
C PHE A 646 7.67 61.79 -13.50
N CYS A 647 7.33 61.29 -12.30
CA CYS A 647 7.58 61.99 -11.04
C CYS A 647 9.06 61.95 -10.60
N LEU A 648 9.77 60.85 -10.84
CA LEU A 648 11.19 60.71 -10.48
C LEU A 648 12.12 61.56 -11.36
N HIS A 649 11.78 61.77 -12.64
CA HIS A 649 12.59 62.59 -13.54
C HIS A 649 12.55 64.09 -13.17
N ARG A 650 11.41 64.58 -12.64
CA ARG A 650 11.24 65.99 -12.25
C ARG A 650 11.94 66.35 -10.94
N HIS A 651 12.24 65.37 -10.07
CA HIS A 651 12.91 65.58 -8.79
C HIS A 651 14.44 65.59 -8.92
N CYS A 652 15.01 64.77 -9.80
CA CYS A 652 16.46 64.72 -10.05
C CYS A 652 17.03 65.94 -10.79
N CYS A 653 16.21 66.71 -11.52
CA CYS A 653 16.69 67.93 -12.19
C CYS A 653 16.76 69.18 -11.28
N LYS A 654 16.25 69.14 -10.05
CA LYS A 654 16.29 70.30 -9.12
C LYS A 654 17.49 70.32 -8.16
N THR A 655 18.21 69.22 -7.97
CA THR A 655 19.20 69.08 -6.89
C THR A 655 20.67 69.22 -7.31
N LYS A 656 20.99 69.36 -8.61
CA LYS A 656 22.38 69.44 -9.11
C LYS A 656 23.06 70.83 -9.06
N SER A 657 22.52 71.82 -8.34
CA SER A 657 23.03 73.21 -8.38
C SER A 657 23.83 73.70 -7.15
N ARG A 658 24.13 72.90 -6.11
CA ARG A 658 24.88 73.44 -4.96
C ARG A 658 25.99 72.53 -4.41
N LYS A 659 27.19 72.84 -4.90
CA LYS A 659 28.47 73.08 -4.19
C LYS A 659 29.28 71.91 -3.61
N SER A 660 30.58 72.13 -3.73
CA SER A 660 31.78 71.29 -3.68
C SER A 660 32.58 71.43 -2.36
N LYS A 661 33.20 70.32 -1.88
CA LYS A 661 34.53 70.04 -1.21
C LYS A 661 35.29 71.15 -0.41
N PRO A 662 36.38 70.88 0.39
CA PRO A 662 37.10 69.62 0.77
C PRO A 662 37.69 69.47 2.24
N ILE A 663 38.09 68.21 2.59
CA ILE A 663 39.34 67.61 3.22
C ILE A 663 39.97 68.09 4.57
N THR A 664 40.27 67.15 5.52
CA THR A 664 41.62 66.66 6.02
C THR A 664 41.57 65.58 7.13
N ASP A 665 42.69 64.83 7.25
CA ASP A 665 42.99 63.53 7.92
C ASP A 665 43.30 63.50 9.45
N GLY A 666 43.44 62.27 10.04
CA GLY A 666 44.32 62.05 11.23
C GLY A 666 44.20 60.76 12.10
N VAL A 667 44.96 59.69 11.76
CA VAL A 667 45.90 58.84 12.58
C VAL A 667 45.48 57.86 13.74
N ALA A 668 45.97 56.61 13.58
CA ALA A 668 46.50 55.53 14.48
C ALA A 668 45.63 54.69 15.47
N VAL A 669 45.88 53.35 15.49
CA VAL A 669 46.57 52.56 16.55
C VAL A 669 46.73 51.08 16.13
N THR A 670 47.85 50.47 16.52
CA THR A 670 48.34 49.09 16.27
C THR A 670 47.93 48.05 17.33
N ALA A 671 47.98 46.76 16.92
CA ALA A 671 47.67 45.49 17.63
C ALA A 671 48.74 45.10 18.72
N PRO A 672 48.77 43.89 19.39
CA PRO A 672 48.64 42.52 18.81
C PRO A 672 48.18 41.31 19.70
N THR A 673 48.12 40.14 19.02
CA THR A 673 48.49 38.74 19.42
C THR A 673 47.55 37.74 20.15
N GLN A 674 47.27 36.65 19.41
CA GLN A 674 47.27 35.19 19.68
C GLN A 674 47.06 34.61 21.10
N VAL A 675 46.26 33.53 21.20
CA VAL A 675 46.65 32.10 21.36
C VAL A 675 45.39 31.20 21.26
N LEU A 676 45.53 30.11 20.49
CA LEU A 676 44.69 28.90 20.31
C LEU A 676 43.23 29.05 19.82
#